data_AF-A0A1A3QF78-F1
#
_entry.id   AF-A0A1A3QF78-F1
#
_cell.length_a   1.000
_cell.length_b   1.000
_cell.length_c   1.000
_cell.angle_alpha   90.00
_cell.angle_beta   90.00
_cell.angle_gamma   90.00
#
_symmetry.space_group_name_H-M   'P 1'
#
loop_
_entity.id
_entity.type
_entity.pdbx_description
1 polymer ?
#
loop_
_entity_poly.entity_id
_entity_poly.type
_entity_poly.pdbx_seq_one_letter_code
_entity_poly.pdbx_strand_id
1 'polypeptide(L)'
;MLSWPRPGSPSAVARYVYGGGSPDPAVVDQVRAALSTDFWFIAGYGLALAGFAWIFLLWAISAFGQLSAKYVAVAVGLTVAADLAKHALLDCAIRHHDSANLVTAAAAASIVKWCAGLLALGGFLATLGVFLRALVPWSRRLREWVSERAERWRWLGACSSALTWPWRWLRTRVREVAARSRWFQACSPGKTEIACSGRTGATWWRDLSPKPPPRRVKTDELSWGNAYYVPGAEDIRKSREGDPVQAICLSGGGVRSACIAMGVTQEFSKAPPIKLTPKIRRRFRRRAAAPKLIDAVDYVISVSGGGYTAGARLLAVHDNESPLLSQRFEEGSPEFDHFRRHSSYIADSPGELLLALTNVLKNLTASMAILFTLPAVLGSVLGYLLSRSVFSFAVMVPVPNQKLDRSPSLLCLTGHSASWYAVAAFALLAVLFTSAAMLVEFVSWKRWSEWLKLRLQSLALGSAVFAVLVLAVVAGLPALMRLCWWLGERTPGNQGGAAAAVSGLVGLNYLAAIAAMVWKDRDWLSKEATKLSSLKRLLPPGVVALILVMATLTVLLVAWLVALGCFAASVFQHATADGKENALVQMPFSSWWLPVLLLLTMLWVGSVDIASISLNPFYRYRLGQAFAVQRVKHADHWHAEAYDRNKFTWFNEFGKVPAGGPKFVFAAAATIAGKDKPAPGLNAVSYVLSHDYIGGPDLGWLKTPKLFREAPPRIKRDLTVLTAVAVSGAAFASAMGRHQKGFEKLLAISGARLGTWLPNPRFVANLAGAEKDECIDPADNKRPWPRSLPAVRGAGYYYRELLGFNYSDGRLVQVTDGGHYENLGLVEALRRRSRLIFCVDGGGDTPPLASGLADALRLAEYELGVTITFDDFPGYSLRDLTPGAGEPFKKGDPFYSLKDRLAKRTVAVGLITYPAASGLTEEERRGVLIFTKAVLCRDFPEWLLTYAASNGVFPHDPTSDQWFNEGQFAAYTEMGRIMGRQALKCVEFLTKVGKISNPTAPDLEKLCGAKGRTAEPALG
;
A
#
# COMPACT_ATOMS: atom_id res chain seq x y z
N MET A 1 75.06 -15.08 -11.94
CA MET A 1 74.30 -15.55 -10.75
C MET A 1 72.90 -14.94 -10.80
N LEU A 2 71.89 -15.76 -10.59
CA LEU A 2 70.46 -15.54 -10.88
C LEU A 2 69.87 -14.26 -10.27
N SER A 3 69.18 -13.46 -11.10
CA SER A 3 68.34 -12.34 -10.70
C SER A 3 66.87 -12.77 -10.61
N TRP A 4 66.22 -12.49 -9.48
CA TRP A 4 64.80 -12.69 -9.25
C TRP A 4 63.95 -11.68 -10.05
N PRO A 5 62.75 -12.04 -10.55
CA PRO A 5 61.86 -11.09 -11.21
C PRO A 5 61.10 -10.24 -10.18
N ARG A 6 60.91 -8.95 -10.51
CA ARG A 6 60.20 -7.93 -9.70
C ARG A 6 58.68 -8.19 -9.64
N PRO A 7 58.00 -7.78 -8.56
CA PRO A 7 56.55 -7.89 -8.45
C PRO A 7 55.87 -6.93 -9.42
N GLY A 8 55.20 -7.47 -10.44
CA GLY A 8 54.49 -6.70 -11.47
C GLY A 8 54.51 -7.25 -12.90
N SER A 9 55.08 -8.43 -13.17
CA SER A 9 55.01 -9.01 -14.53
C SER A 9 53.64 -9.65 -14.80
N PRO A 10 53.02 -9.43 -15.98
CA PRO A 10 51.78 -10.08 -16.36
C PRO A 10 51.98 -11.60 -16.39
N SER A 11 51.15 -12.31 -15.62
CA SER A 11 50.72 -13.69 -15.83
C SER A 11 51.55 -14.51 -16.82
N ALA A 12 52.55 -15.24 -16.32
CA ALA A 12 53.15 -16.36 -17.04
C ALA A 12 52.13 -17.49 -17.35
N VAL A 13 50.89 -17.38 -16.87
CA VAL A 13 49.79 -18.32 -17.13
C VAL A 13 49.08 -18.05 -18.48
N ALA A 14 49.24 -16.88 -19.09
CA ALA A 14 48.49 -16.49 -20.30
C ALA A 14 49.15 -16.87 -21.64
N ARG A 15 50.22 -17.68 -21.63
CA ARG A 15 50.99 -17.96 -22.86
C ARG A 15 51.20 -19.45 -23.15
N TYR A 16 50.21 -20.30 -22.82
CA TYR A 16 50.16 -21.66 -23.35
C TYR A 16 49.06 -21.80 -24.39
N VAL A 17 49.46 -21.89 -25.65
CA VAL A 17 48.61 -22.32 -26.75
C VAL A 17 48.48 -23.84 -26.60
N TYR A 18 47.31 -24.33 -26.18
CA TYR A 18 47.01 -25.76 -26.29
C TYR A 18 46.91 -26.08 -27.78
N GLY A 19 47.99 -26.62 -28.33
CA GLY A 19 48.12 -26.96 -29.75
C GLY A 19 49.50 -26.59 -30.29
N GLY A 20 50.46 -27.51 -30.13
CA GLY A 20 51.80 -27.39 -30.71
C GLY A 20 52.94 -27.59 -29.71
N GLY A 21 52.99 -28.75 -29.03
CA GLY A 21 54.08 -29.14 -28.14
C GLY A 21 53.59 -29.86 -26.89
N SER A 22 54.31 -30.90 -26.47
CA SER A 22 54.09 -31.56 -25.17
C SER A 22 54.18 -30.52 -24.04
N PRO A 23 53.23 -30.52 -23.09
CA PRO A 23 53.18 -29.51 -22.05
C PRO A 23 54.45 -29.57 -21.20
N ASP A 24 55.04 -28.42 -20.91
CA ASP A 24 56.17 -28.29 -19.99
C ASP A 24 55.76 -28.93 -18.64
N PRO A 25 56.45 -29.98 -18.16
CA PRO A 25 56.09 -30.68 -16.93
C PRO A 25 55.93 -29.72 -15.74
N ALA A 26 56.74 -28.65 -15.71
CA ALA A 26 56.68 -27.63 -14.66
C ALA A 26 55.34 -26.86 -14.62
N VAL A 27 54.70 -26.64 -15.77
CA VAL A 27 53.40 -25.96 -15.86
C VAL A 27 52.27 -26.91 -15.46
N VAL A 28 52.36 -28.19 -15.87
CA VAL A 28 51.40 -29.23 -15.48
C VAL A 28 51.43 -29.46 -13.97
N ASP A 29 52.62 -29.51 -13.38
CA ASP A 29 52.79 -29.67 -11.94
C ASP A 29 52.34 -28.42 -11.16
N GLN A 30 52.56 -27.21 -11.69
CA GLN A 30 52.01 -25.98 -11.10
C GLN A 30 50.48 -25.93 -11.16
N VAL A 31 49.87 -26.33 -12.28
CA VAL A 31 48.40 -26.41 -12.41
C VAL A 31 47.85 -27.50 -11.50
N ARG A 32 48.50 -28.66 -11.39
CA ARG A 32 48.10 -29.75 -10.48
C ARG A 32 48.23 -29.34 -9.00
N ALA A 33 49.30 -28.64 -8.63
CA ALA A 33 49.46 -28.05 -7.30
C ALA A 33 48.40 -26.98 -7.01
N ALA A 34 48.10 -26.12 -7.98
CA ALA A 34 47.03 -25.12 -7.88
C ALA A 34 45.65 -25.78 -7.72
N LEU A 35 45.33 -26.83 -8.49
CA LEU A 35 44.07 -27.59 -8.37
C LEU A 35 43.93 -28.26 -7.00
N SER A 36 45.04 -28.78 -6.44
CA SER A 36 45.04 -29.38 -5.10
C SER A 36 44.79 -28.35 -3.98
N THR A 37 45.28 -27.12 -4.17
CA THR A 37 45.08 -26.01 -3.21
C THR A 37 43.69 -25.38 -3.37
N ASP A 38 43.17 -25.32 -4.59
CA ASP A 38 41.84 -24.77 -4.90
C ASP A 38 40.72 -25.62 -4.28
N PHE A 39 40.94 -26.92 -4.02
CA PHE A 39 39.98 -27.76 -3.28
C PHE A 39 39.68 -27.21 -1.86
N TRP A 40 40.71 -26.76 -1.13
CA TRP A 40 40.54 -26.13 0.17
C TRP A 40 39.86 -24.76 0.08
N PHE A 41 40.12 -24.03 -1.01
CA PHE A 41 39.42 -22.78 -1.29
C PHE A 41 37.93 -23.01 -1.57
N ILE A 42 37.58 -24.04 -2.34
CA ILE A 42 36.20 -24.48 -2.60
C ILE A 42 35.48 -24.84 -1.32
N ALA A 43 36.12 -25.64 -0.47
CA ALA A 43 35.57 -25.98 0.84
C ALA A 43 35.36 -24.72 1.69
N GLY A 44 36.34 -23.80 1.73
CA GLY A 44 36.27 -22.57 2.51
C GLY A 44 35.15 -21.62 2.08
N TYR A 45 35.08 -21.24 0.80
CA TYR A 45 34.03 -20.35 0.32
C TYR A 45 32.66 -21.05 0.30
N GLY A 46 32.63 -22.36 0.02
CA GLY A 46 31.41 -23.17 0.07
C GLY A 46 30.79 -23.19 1.46
N LEU A 47 31.61 -23.38 2.51
CA LEU A 47 31.19 -23.28 3.90
C LEU A 47 30.72 -21.86 4.26
N ALA A 48 31.41 -20.82 3.80
CA ALA A 48 30.99 -19.44 4.04
C ALA A 48 29.62 -19.13 3.41
N LEU A 49 29.45 -19.46 2.12
CA LEU A 49 28.18 -19.27 1.41
C LEU A 49 27.06 -20.11 2.01
N ALA A 50 27.34 -21.37 2.38
CA ALA A 50 26.39 -22.23 3.08
C ALA A 50 26.00 -21.66 4.43
N GLY A 51 26.96 -21.10 5.18
CA GLY A 51 26.72 -20.39 6.44
C GLY A 51 25.79 -19.19 6.26
N PHE A 52 26.03 -18.34 5.25
CA PHE A 52 25.13 -17.22 4.94
C PHE A 52 23.75 -17.69 4.46
N ALA A 53 23.67 -18.72 3.62
CA ALA A 53 22.40 -19.29 3.18
C ALA A 53 21.62 -19.88 4.36
N TRP A 54 22.31 -20.53 5.30
CA TRP A 54 21.74 -21.08 6.52
C TRP A 54 21.22 -19.99 7.44
N ILE A 55 22.02 -18.93 7.68
CA ILE A 55 21.58 -17.75 8.45
C ILE A 55 20.37 -17.11 7.77
N PHE A 56 20.38 -16.96 6.44
CA PHE A 56 19.25 -16.40 5.70
C PHE A 56 18.00 -17.26 5.85
N LEU A 57 18.12 -18.58 5.75
CA LEU A 57 17.03 -19.54 5.96
C LEU A 57 16.48 -19.44 7.38
N LEU A 58 17.36 -19.34 8.39
CA LEU A 58 17.00 -19.19 9.79
C LEU A 58 16.43 -17.82 10.14
N TRP A 59 16.63 -16.79 9.33
CA TRP A 59 16.15 -15.42 9.60
C TRP A 59 15.10 -14.96 8.59
N ALA A 60 14.71 -15.83 7.65
CA ALA A 60 13.68 -15.56 6.66
C ALA A 60 12.30 -15.52 7.32
N ILE A 61 11.80 -14.31 7.53
CA ILE A 61 10.56 -14.05 8.26
C ILE A 61 9.33 -14.05 7.36
N SER A 62 9.37 -14.45 6.10
CA SER A 62 8.18 -14.49 5.23
C SER A 62 8.17 -15.75 4.39
N ALA A 63 7.00 -16.25 4.00
CA ALA A 63 6.90 -17.41 3.12
C ALA A 63 7.72 -17.21 1.83
N PHE A 64 7.67 -15.99 1.27
CA PHE A 64 8.51 -15.60 0.13
C PHE A 64 10.01 -15.59 0.47
N GLY A 65 10.39 -15.04 1.63
CA GLY A 65 11.78 -15.04 2.09
C GLY A 65 12.33 -16.45 2.31
N GLN A 66 11.52 -17.36 2.84
CA GLN A 66 11.90 -18.76 3.05
C GLN A 66 12.05 -19.49 1.72
N LEU A 67 11.13 -19.24 0.78
CA LEU A 67 11.24 -19.74 -0.58
C LEU A 67 12.54 -19.24 -1.24
N SER A 68 12.82 -17.94 -1.12
CA SER A 68 14.04 -17.31 -1.64
C SER A 68 15.29 -17.92 -0.99
N ALA A 69 15.28 -18.15 0.32
CA ALA A 69 16.39 -18.76 1.04
C ALA A 69 16.65 -20.21 0.61
N LYS A 70 15.60 -20.98 0.29
CA LYS A 70 15.74 -22.32 -0.29
C LYS A 70 16.41 -22.26 -1.66
N TYR A 71 15.99 -21.33 -2.53
CA TYR A 71 16.65 -21.13 -3.82
C TYR A 71 18.12 -20.71 -3.67
N VAL A 72 18.43 -19.83 -2.71
CA VAL A 72 19.82 -19.47 -2.38
C VAL A 72 20.62 -20.69 -1.93
N ALA A 73 20.07 -21.54 -1.05
CA ALA A 73 20.75 -22.76 -0.60
C ALA A 73 21.02 -23.74 -1.74
N VAL A 74 20.04 -23.93 -2.65
CA VAL A 74 20.22 -24.73 -3.87
C VAL A 74 21.30 -24.11 -4.77
N ALA A 75 21.33 -22.78 -4.91
CA ALA A 75 22.34 -22.08 -5.69
C ALA A 75 23.75 -22.25 -5.10
N VAL A 76 23.90 -22.25 -3.77
CA VAL A 76 25.18 -22.58 -3.12
C VAL A 76 25.63 -23.99 -3.48
N GLY A 77 24.72 -24.97 -3.37
CA GLY A 77 25.00 -26.35 -3.75
C GLY A 77 25.42 -26.49 -5.21
N LEU A 78 24.70 -25.83 -6.14
CA LEU A 78 25.05 -25.78 -7.56
C LEU A 78 26.40 -25.12 -7.82
N THR A 79 26.74 -24.06 -7.08
CA THR A 79 28.03 -23.35 -7.21
C THR A 79 29.19 -24.29 -6.86
N VAL A 80 29.09 -24.98 -5.72
CA VAL A 80 30.12 -25.92 -5.26
C VAL A 80 30.22 -27.12 -6.19
N ALA A 81 29.07 -27.72 -6.56
CA ALA A 81 29.04 -28.89 -7.44
C ALA A 81 29.61 -28.58 -8.83
N ALA A 82 29.28 -27.42 -9.41
CA ALA A 82 29.81 -26.99 -10.69
C ALA A 82 31.32 -26.70 -10.63
N ASP A 83 31.83 -26.16 -9.52
CA ASP A 83 33.27 -25.95 -9.36
C ASP A 83 34.03 -27.27 -9.19
N LEU A 84 33.49 -28.24 -8.45
CA LEU A 84 34.05 -29.58 -8.35
C LEU A 84 34.04 -30.31 -9.70
N ALA A 85 32.95 -30.19 -10.46
CA ALA A 85 32.86 -30.73 -11.82
C ALA A 85 33.89 -30.09 -12.75
N LYS A 86 34.06 -28.76 -12.70
CA LYS A 86 35.11 -28.03 -13.42
C LYS A 86 36.50 -28.62 -13.10
N HIS A 87 36.80 -28.83 -11.82
CA HIS A 87 38.08 -29.39 -11.37
C HIS A 87 38.32 -30.82 -11.88
N ALA A 88 37.32 -31.70 -11.76
CA ALA A 88 37.42 -33.07 -12.22
C ALA A 88 37.59 -33.16 -13.76
N LEU A 89 36.88 -32.31 -14.50
CA LEU A 89 36.98 -32.24 -15.97
C LEU A 89 38.35 -31.70 -16.41
N LEU A 90 38.90 -30.71 -15.71
CA LEU A 90 40.25 -30.19 -15.96
C LEU A 90 41.34 -31.23 -15.65
N ASP A 91 41.24 -31.92 -14.52
CA ASP A 91 42.19 -32.99 -14.16
C ASP A 91 42.13 -34.16 -15.16
N CYS A 92 40.93 -34.52 -15.62
CA CYS A 92 40.75 -35.53 -16.67
C CYS A 92 41.35 -35.10 -18.01
N ALA A 93 41.15 -33.84 -18.41
CA ALA A 93 41.72 -33.27 -19.63
C ALA A 93 43.26 -33.24 -19.59
N ILE A 94 43.85 -32.96 -18.41
CA ILE A 94 45.30 -32.99 -18.20
C ILE A 94 45.84 -34.44 -18.30
N ARG A 95 45.08 -35.44 -17.85
CA ARG A 95 45.50 -36.86 -17.87
C ARG A 95 45.37 -37.52 -19.24
N HIS A 96 44.37 -37.17 -20.03
CA HIS A 96 44.03 -37.91 -21.27
C HIS A 96 44.57 -37.28 -22.56
N HIS A 97 45.26 -36.13 -22.49
CA HIS A 97 45.81 -35.37 -23.63
C HIS A 97 44.82 -34.98 -24.76
N ASP A 98 43.55 -35.37 -24.67
CA ASP A 98 42.50 -35.05 -25.64
C ASP A 98 41.59 -33.96 -25.06
N SER A 99 41.78 -32.73 -25.54
CA SER A 99 41.61 -31.55 -24.69
C SER A 99 40.39 -30.69 -25.04
N ALA A 100 39.95 -30.59 -26.29
CA ALA A 100 38.99 -29.54 -26.67
C ALA A 100 37.59 -29.69 -26.04
N ASN A 101 37.00 -30.90 -26.06
CA ASN A 101 35.64 -31.13 -25.56
C ASN A 101 35.55 -31.11 -24.03
N LEU A 102 36.51 -31.74 -23.34
CA LEU A 102 36.58 -31.77 -21.87
C LEU A 102 36.86 -30.37 -21.30
N VAL A 103 37.71 -29.60 -21.98
CA VAL A 103 37.99 -28.21 -21.62
C VAL A 103 36.76 -27.32 -21.87
N THR A 104 36.02 -27.55 -22.96
CA THR A 104 34.75 -26.84 -23.22
C THR A 104 33.69 -27.17 -22.18
N ALA A 105 33.61 -28.43 -21.74
CA ALA A 105 32.71 -28.86 -20.66
C ALA A 105 33.12 -28.25 -19.31
N ALA A 106 34.43 -28.14 -19.02
CA ALA A 106 34.93 -27.46 -17.84
C ALA A 106 34.60 -25.96 -17.87
N ALA A 107 34.70 -25.31 -19.03
CA ALA A 107 34.27 -23.94 -19.21
C ALA A 107 32.75 -23.78 -18.98
N ALA A 108 31.93 -24.69 -19.50
CA ALA A 108 30.49 -24.69 -19.24
C ALA A 108 30.17 -24.84 -17.74
N ALA A 109 30.89 -25.72 -17.02
CA ALA A 109 30.75 -25.86 -15.57
C ALA A 109 31.17 -24.57 -14.83
N SER A 110 32.19 -23.86 -15.30
CA SER A 110 32.58 -22.55 -14.75
C SER A 110 31.47 -21.49 -14.93
N ILE A 111 30.80 -21.47 -16.09
CA ILE A 111 29.67 -20.57 -16.35
C ILE A 111 28.53 -20.84 -15.36
N VAL A 112 28.20 -22.11 -15.15
CA VAL A 112 27.16 -22.54 -14.21
C VAL A 112 27.52 -22.14 -12.78
N LYS A 113 28.79 -22.36 -12.37
CA LYS A 113 29.32 -21.93 -11.07
C LYS A 113 29.06 -20.43 -10.85
N TRP A 114 29.43 -19.58 -11.81
CA TRP A 114 29.30 -18.13 -11.64
C TRP A 114 27.84 -17.65 -11.67
N CYS A 115 26.99 -18.24 -12.52
CA CYS A 115 25.56 -17.93 -12.55
C CYS A 115 24.86 -18.33 -11.23
N ALA A 116 25.18 -19.52 -10.70
CA ALA A 116 24.69 -19.96 -9.41
C ALA A 116 25.30 -19.14 -8.25
N GLY A 117 26.58 -18.77 -8.36
CA GLY A 117 27.32 -17.96 -7.40
C GLY A 117 26.73 -16.56 -7.24
N LEU A 118 26.26 -15.94 -8.32
CA LEU A 118 25.53 -14.66 -8.28
C LEU A 118 24.26 -14.75 -7.43
N LEU A 119 23.47 -15.82 -7.59
CA LEU A 119 22.29 -16.08 -6.77
C LEU A 119 22.67 -16.35 -5.31
N ALA A 120 23.73 -17.13 -5.09
CA ALA A 120 24.25 -17.44 -3.76
C ALA A 120 24.73 -16.18 -3.01
N LEU A 121 25.41 -15.26 -3.71
CA LEU A 121 25.85 -13.96 -3.16
C LEU A 121 24.67 -13.06 -2.79
N GLY A 122 23.53 -13.22 -3.47
CA GLY A 122 22.26 -12.61 -3.05
C GLY A 122 21.87 -12.98 -1.62
N GLY A 123 22.18 -14.21 -1.18
CA GLY A 123 22.04 -14.66 0.21
C GLY A 123 22.92 -13.87 1.19
N PHE A 124 24.19 -13.63 0.83
CA PHE A 124 25.09 -12.80 1.62
C PHE A 124 24.55 -11.37 1.78
N LEU A 125 24.16 -10.71 0.68
CA LEU A 125 23.60 -9.37 0.72
C LEU A 125 22.29 -9.31 1.53
N ALA A 126 21.46 -10.34 1.44
CA ALA A 126 20.25 -10.45 2.24
C ALA A 126 20.56 -10.56 3.73
N THR A 127 21.52 -11.41 4.14
CA THR A 127 21.96 -11.52 5.54
C THR A 127 22.60 -10.23 6.05
N LEU A 128 23.43 -9.57 5.24
CA LEU A 128 24.03 -8.27 5.58
C LEU A 128 22.97 -7.19 5.74
N GLY A 129 21.97 -7.14 4.86
CA GLY A 129 20.85 -6.22 4.98
C GLY A 129 20.01 -6.46 6.24
N VAL A 130 19.85 -7.72 6.64
CA VAL A 130 19.21 -8.11 7.90
C VAL A 130 20.05 -7.67 9.11
N PHE A 131 21.38 -7.87 9.06
CA PHE A 131 22.31 -7.46 10.11
C PHE A 131 22.39 -5.92 10.26
N LEU A 132 22.50 -5.19 9.15
CA LEU A 132 22.48 -3.72 9.12
C LEU A 132 21.16 -3.16 9.66
N ARG A 133 20.02 -3.79 9.35
CA ARG A 133 18.73 -3.42 9.94
C ARG A 133 18.66 -3.70 11.44
N ALA A 134 19.34 -4.73 11.94
CA ALA A 134 19.45 -5.03 13.37
C ALA A 134 20.43 -4.07 14.10
N LEU A 135 21.43 -3.55 13.40
CA LEU A 135 22.36 -2.54 13.90
C LEU A 135 21.71 -1.17 14.13
N VAL A 136 20.66 -0.80 13.39
CA VAL A 136 19.98 0.51 13.58
C VAL A 136 19.37 0.63 14.99
N PRO A 137 18.57 -0.33 15.49
CA PRO A 137 18.15 -0.37 16.90
C PRO A 137 19.32 -0.45 17.88
N TRP A 138 20.39 -1.19 17.56
CA TRP A 138 21.56 -1.30 18.42
C TRP A 138 22.31 0.03 18.55
N SER A 139 22.46 0.78 17.46
CA SER A 139 23.04 2.14 17.46
C SER A 139 22.18 3.17 18.20
N ARG A 140 20.87 2.92 18.31
CA ARG A 140 19.95 3.71 19.14
C ARG A 140 20.10 3.35 20.61
N ARG A 141 20.11 2.06 20.94
CA ARG A 141 20.40 1.57 22.31
C ARG A 141 21.78 1.95 22.78
N LEU A 142 22.79 1.95 21.91
CA LEU A 142 24.14 2.42 22.23
C LEU A 142 24.12 3.93 22.48
N ARG A 143 23.35 4.71 21.71
CA ARG A 143 23.15 6.14 21.96
C ARG A 143 22.49 6.39 23.32
N GLU A 144 21.45 5.63 23.63
CA GLU A 144 20.70 5.69 24.89
C GLU A 144 21.58 5.24 26.07
N TRP A 145 22.35 4.16 25.91
CA TRP A 145 23.29 3.64 26.89
C TRP A 145 24.47 4.60 27.13
N VAL A 146 24.98 5.23 26.06
CA VAL A 146 26.01 6.27 26.16
C VAL A 146 25.44 7.52 26.83
N SER A 147 24.20 7.93 26.56
CA SER A 147 23.58 9.06 27.26
C SER A 147 23.30 8.76 28.74
N GLU A 148 22.81 7.56 29.07
CA GLU A 148 22.54 7.13 30.45
C GLU A 148 23.84 6.93 31.28
N ARG A 149 24.95 6.53 30.64
CA ARG A 149 26.27 6.44 31.31
C ARG A 149 27.01 7.78 31.36
N ALA A 150 26.79 8.67 30.40
CA ALA A 150 27.36 10.02 30.40
C ALA A 150 26.83 10.86 31.57
N GLU A 151 25.61 10.62 32.06
CA GLU A 151 25.08 11.23 33.28
C GLU A 151 25.67 10.65 34.57
N ARG A 152 26.13 9.39 34.56
CA ARG A 152 26.63 8.70 35.76
C ARG A 152 28.13 8.86 36.04
N TRP A 153 28.95 9.25 35.06
CA TRP A 153 30.42 9.30 35.20
C TRP A 153 30.97 10.68 34.80
N ARG A 154 30.75 11.70 35.66
CA ARG A 154 31.25 13.08 35.46
C ARG A 154 32.79 13.18 35.32
N TRP A 155 33.55 12.18 35.77
CA TRP A 155 35.02 12.22 35.78
C TRP A 155 35.70 11.70 34.50
N LEU A 156 34.99 11.00 33.60
CA LEU A 156 35.50 10.63 32.26
C LEU A 156 35.27 11.72 31.20
N GLY A 157 34.71 12.87 31.61
CA GLY A 157 34.54 14.06 30.76
C GLY A 157 35.85 14.66 30.25
N ALA A 158 36.98 14.38 30.90
CA ALA A 158 38.30 14.90 30.53
C ALA A 158 39.01 14.08 29.43
N CYS A 159 38.70 12.79 29.26
CA CYS A 159 39.29 11.95 28.20
C CYS A 159 38.40 11.87 26.93
N SER A 160 37.10 12.14 27.05
CA SER A 160 36.18 12.16 25.89
C SER A 160 36.28 13.45 25.05
N SER A 161 36.89 14.51 25.59
CA SER A 161 37.13 15.78 24.89
C SER A 161 38.19 15.68 23.80
N ALA A 162 39.19 14.78 23.94
CA ALA A 162 40.23 14.57 22.94
C ALA A 162 39.74 13.77 21.72
N LEU A 163 38.91 12.74 21.92
CA LEU A 163 38.37 11.91 20.83
C LEU A 163 37.19 12.54 20.06
N THR A 164 36.50 13.53 20.65
CA THR A 164 35.31 14.16 20.03
C THR A 164 35.55 15.59 19.54
N TRP A 165 36.77 16.11 19.64
CA TRP A 165 37.16 17.46 19.24
C TRP A 165 36.83 17.81 17.76
N PRO A 166 37.08 16.93 16.76
CA PRO A 166 36.73 17.23 15.37
C PRO A 166 35.22 17.36 15.16
N TRP A 167 34.46 16.49 15.83
CA TRP A 167 33.00 16.47 15.75
C TRP A 167 32.35 17.63 16.54
N ARG A 168 32.96 18.10 17.62
CA ARG A 168 32.49 19.27 18.36
C ARG A 168 32.71 20.54 17.57
N TRP A 169 33.88 20.73 16.95
CA TRP A 169 34.19 21.88 16.11
C TRP A 169 33.28 21.96 14.87
N LEU A 170 33.04 20.81 14.21
CA LEU A 170 32.10 20.75 13.09
C LEU A 170 30.66 21.03 13.54
N ARG A 171 30.26 20.53 14.72
CA ARG A 171 28.91 20.70 15.26
C ARG A 171 28.66 22.11 15.79
N THR A 172 29.67 22.82 16.31
CA THR A 172 29.56 24.23 16.70
C THR A 172 29.52 25.14 15.47
N ARG A 173 30.36 24.91 14.46
CA ARG A 173 30.28 25.62 13.16
C ARG A 173 28.92 25.41 12.48
N VAL A 174 28.42 24.17 12.43
CA VAL A 174 27.10 23.86 11.86
C VAL A 174 25.98 24.45 12.70
N ARG A 175 26.10 24.51 14.03
CA ARG A 175 25.10 25.14 14.90
C ARG A 175 25.10 26.66 14.80
N GLU A 176 26.24 27.33 14.68
CA GLU A 176 26.30 28.77 14.45
C GLU A 176 25.74 29.15 13.07
N VAL A 177 26.04 28.35 12.05
CA VAL A 177 25.49 28.53 10.69
C VAL A 177 23.98 28.22 10.67
N ALA A 178 23.53 27.19 11.37
CA ALA A 178 22.11 26.83 11.46
C ALA A 178 21.30 27.82 12.33
N ALA A 179 21.87 28.32 13.42
CA ALA A 179 21.23 29.29 14.32
C ALA A 179 21.08 30.67 13.69
N ARG A 180 21.93 31.05 12.73
CA ARG A 180 21.80 32.29 11.95
C ARG A 180 20.80 32.17 10.80
N SER A 181 20.39 30.97 10.40
CA SER A 181 19.39 30.79 9.34
C SER A 181 17.97 30.73 9.91
N ARG A 182 17.13 31.71 9.54
CA ARG A 182 15.68 31.71 9.88
C ARG A 182 14.94 30.45 9.38
N TRP A 183 15.49 29.78 8.37
CA TRP A 183 14.92 28.58 7.76
C TRP A 183 14.98 27.34 8.68
N PHE A 184 16.05 27.17 9.46
CA PHE A 184 16.19 26.01 10.37
C PHE A 184 15.43 26.18 11.70
N GLN A 185 15.21 27.41 12.16
CA GLN A 185 14.37 27.66 13.34
C GLN A 185 12.89 27.31 13.07
N ALA A 186 12.40 27.51 11.84
CA ALA A 186 11.05 27.10 11.42
C ALA A 186 10.88 25.57 11.28
N CYS A 187 11.98 24.81 11.22
CA CYS A 187 11.98 23.35 11.05
C CYS A 187 12.35 22.57 12.33
N SER A 188 12.64 23.25 13.44
CA SER A 188 12.95 22.59 14.71
C SER A 188 11.67 22.09 15.38
N PRO A 189 11.49 20.77 15.59
CA PRO A 189 10.38 20.27 16.39
C PRO A 189 10.53 20.84 17.80
N GLY A 190 9.55 21.63 18.23
CA GLY A 190 9.43 22.05 19.62
C GLY A 190 9.44 20.83 20.53
N LYS A 191 10.10 20.97 21.69
CA LYS A 191 10.34 19.94 22.71
C LYS A 191 9.11 19.05 22.95
N THR A 192 9.07 17.89 22.31
CA THR A 192 8.30 16.73 22.78
C THR A 192 9.28 15.61 23.08
N GLU A 193 10.00 15.75 24.19
CA GLU A 193 10.67 14.62 24.83
C GLU A 193 9.60 13.71 25.42
N ILE A 194 9.02 12.85 24.58
CA ILE A 194 8.37 11.65 25.08
C ILE A 194 9.50 10.66 25.34
N ALA A 195 9.94 10.60 26.60
CA ALA A 195 10.80 9.54 27.08
C ALA A 195 10.21 8.19 26.66
N CYS A 196 10.89 7.48 25.76
CA CYS A 196 10.59 6.09 25.50
C CYS A 196 10.92 5.31 26.79
N SER A 197 9.91 5.09 27.62
CA SER A 197 10.03 4.30 28.85
C SER A 197 10.68 2.94 28.53
N GLY A 198 11.74 2.60 29.27
CA GLY A 198 12.65 1.46 29.09
C GLY A 198 12.04 0.06 29.23
N ARG A 199 10.90 -0.23 28.59
CA ARG A 199 10.27 -1.56 28.50
C ARG A 199 10.09 -2.08 27.08
N THR A 200 10.89 -1.63 26.10
CA THR A 200 10.94 -2.34 24.80
C THR A 200 11.78 -3.62 24.90
N GLY A 201 11.38 -4.52 25.80
CA GLY A 201 11.91 -5.86 25.98
C GLY A 201 10.94 -6.85 25.36
N ALA A 202 11.33 -7.46 24.24
CA ALA A 202 10.82 -8.73 23.67
C ALA A 202 9.30 -9.03 23.65
N THR A 203 8.39 -8.09 23.93
CA THR A 203 6.99 -8.41 24.30
C THR A 203 5.98 -7.30 23.96
N TRP A 204 6.31 -6.34 23.09
CA TRP A 204 5.44 -5.19 22.75
C TRP A 204 4.04 -5.60 22.25
N TRP A 205 3.87 -6.84 21.78
CA TRP A 205 2.62 -7.43 21.28
C TRP A 205 1.68 -8.02 22.34
N ARG A 206 2.18 -8.41 23.52
CA ARG A 206 1.43 -9.21 24.50
C ARG A 206 0.13 -8.55 24.97
N ASP A 207 0.03 -7.24 24.80
CA ASP A 207 -1.06 -6.41 25.28
C ASP A 207 -1.84 -5.70 24.17
N LEU A 208 -1.37 -5.79 22.92
CA LEU A 208 -1.92 -5.04 21.79
C LEU A 208 -3.23 -5.60 21.28
N SER A 209 -3.35 -6.92 21.20
CA SER A 209 -4.56 -7.58 20.72
C SER A 209 -5.62 -7.64 21.84
N PRO A 210 -6.91 -7.44 21.53
CA PRO A 210 -7.98 -7.79 22.45
C PRO A 210 -8.02 -9.31 22.65
N LYS A 211 -8.61 -9.76 23.78
CA LYS A 211 -8.84 -11.19 23.99
C LYS A 211 -9.82 -11.70 22.93
N PRO A 212 -9.53 -12.81 22.23
CA PRO A 212 -10.50 -13.44 21.35
C PRO A 212 -11.74 -13.86 22.17
N PRO A 213 -12.95 -13.77 21.60
CA PRO A 213 -14.15 -14.17 22.32
C PRO A 213 -14.20 -15.70 22.39
N PRO A 214 -14.93 -16.28 23.37
CA PRO A 214 -15.17 -17.72 23.39
C PRO A 214 -15.93 -18.13 22.11
N ARG A 215 -15.47 -19.19 21.42
CA ARG A 215 -16.17 -19.77 20.26
C ARG A 215 -17.56 -20.23 20.70
N ARG A 216 -18.61 -19.61 20.16
CA ARG A 216 -20.02 -19.92 20.48
C ARG A 216 -20.86 -20.33 19.27
N VAL A 217 -20.26 -20.49 18.09
CA VAL A 217 -21.00 -20.62 16.83
C VAL A 217 -21.02 -22.07 16.37
N LYS A 218 -22.17 -22.52 15.87
CA LYS A 218 -22.32 -23.80 15.18
C LYS A 218 -21.38 -23.86 13.96
N THR A 219 -20.97 -25.05 13.54
CA THR A 219 -19.97 -25.25 12.47
C THR A 219 -20.41 -24.73 11.10
N ASP A 220 -21.71 -24.58 10.86
CA ASP A 220 -22.35 -24.13 9.61
C ASP A 220 -22.28 -22.60 9.37
N GLU A 221 -22.26 -21.78 10.42
CA GLU A 221 -22.22 -20.31 10.31
C GLU A 221 -20.88 -19.68 10.75
N LEU A 222 -19.79 -20.45 10.75
CA LEU A 222 -18.50 -20.04 11.31
C LEU A 222 -17.96 -18.72 10.70
N SER A 223 -18.10 -18.55 9.39
CA SER A 223 -17.64 -17.34 8.67
C SER A 223 -18.33 -16.08 9.20
N TRP A 224 -19.67 -16.11 9.26
CA TRP A 224 -20.47 -15.01 9.79
C TRP A 224 -20.18 -14.76 11.27
N GLY A 225 -20.02 -15.84 12.05
CA GLY A 225 -19.65 -15.76 13.46
C GLY A 225 -18.38 -14.96 13.71
N ASN A 226 -17.34 -15.21 12.92
CA ASN A 226 -16.07 -14.47 12.99
C ASN A 226 -16.25 -13.01 12.53
N ALA A 227 -17.09 -12.79 11.52
CA ALA A 227 -17.38 -11.49 10.95
C ALA A 227 -17.95 -10.52 12.00
N TYR A 228 -18.76 -11.01 12.95
CA TYR A 228 -19.35 -10.23 14.05
C TYR A 228 -18.40 -9.99 15.25
N TYR A 229 -17.15 -10.45 15.18
CA TYR A 229 -16.16 -10.17 16.22
C TYR A 229 -15.65 -8.73 16.09
N VAL A 230 -16.36 -7.81 16.74
CA VAL A 230 -15.98 -6.40 16.87
C VAL A 230 -15.79 -6.07 18.36
N PRO A 231 -14.55 -5.81 18.81
CA PRO A 231 -14.28 -5.48 20.21
C PRO A 231 -15.10 -4.26 20.69
N GLY A 232 -15.74 -4.40 21.85
CA GLY A 232 -16.56 -3.34 22.46
C GLY A 232 -17.96 -3.15 21.86
N ALA A 233 -18.35 -3.87 20.80
CA ALA A 233 -19.71 -3.80 20.26
C ALA A 233 -20.75 -4.38 21.24
N GLU A 234 -20.42 -5.49 21.89
CA GLU A 234 -21.29 -6.12 22.88
C GLU A 234 -21.50 -5.26 24.13
N ASP A 235 -20.48 -4.51 24.55
CA ASP A 235 -20.58 -3.57 25.67
C ASP A 235 -21.58 -2.44 25.36
N ILE A 236 -21.59 -1.96 24.11
CA ILE A 236 -22.55 -0.96 23.63
C ILE A 236 -23.96 -1.53 23.58
N ARG A 237 -24.14 -2.75 23.06
CA ARG A 237 -25.44 -3.44 23.05
C ARG A 237 -26.01 -3.56 24.47
N LYS A 238 -25.20 -4.03 25.43
CA LYS A 238 -25.59 -4.12 26.85
C LYS A 238 -25.91 -2.76 27.47
N SER A 239 -25.30 -1.68 26.99
CA SER A 239 -25.57 -0.33 27.48
C SER A 239 -26.94 0.22 27.05
N ARG A 240 -27.56 -0.38 26.03
CA ARG A 240 -28.90 -0.04 25.53
C ARG A 240 -30.04 -0.85 26.20
N GLU A 241 -29.74 -1.80 27.08
CA GLU A 241 -30.75 -2.50 27.91
C GLU A 241 -31.95 -3.06 27.09
N GLY A 242 -31.67 -3.60 25.89
CA GLY A 242 -32.68 -4.15 24.98
C GLY A 242 -33.15 -3.20 23.87
N ASP A 243 -32.87 -1.89 23.98
CA ASP A 243 -33.12 -0.94 22.88
C ASP A 243 -32.16 -1.16 21.69
N PRO A 244 -32.56 -0.78 20.47
CA PRO A 244 -31.72 -0.92 19.29
C PRO A 244 -30.45 -0.07 19.39
N VAL A 245 -29.31 -0.67 19.07
CA VAL A 245 -28.05 0.06 18.85
C VAL A 245 -28.21 0.93 17.61
N GLN A 246 -27.88 2.21 17.72
CA GLN A 246 -28.13 3.22 16.70
C GLN A 246 -26.85 3.63 15.99
N ALA A 247 -26.87 3.68 14.66
CA ALA A 247 -25.73 4.10 13.84
C ALA A 247 -26.13 5.11 12.76
N ILE A 248 -25.23 6.06 12.48
CA ILE A 248 -25.27 6.92 11.31
C ILE A 248 -24.14 6.49 10.38
N CYS A 249 -24.47 6.10 9.16
CA CYS A 249 -23.54 5.76 8.09
C CYS A 249 -23.47 6.93 7.11
N LEU A 250 -22.26 7.45 6.88
CA LEU A 250 -21.98 8.55 5.95
C LEU A 250 -21.14 8.01 4.79
N SER A 251 -21.72 7.95 3.60
CA SER A 251 -21.10 7.31 2.44
C SER A 251 -19.91 8.08 1.87
N GLY A 252 -19.14 7.41 1.02
CA GLY A 252 -18.08 8.00 0.22
C GLY A 252 -18.57 8.74 -1.02
N GLY A 253 -17.67 9.53 -1.62
CA GLY A 253 -17.98 10.36 -2.78
C GLY A 253 -17.24 11.70 -2.88
N GLY A 254 -16.15 11.88 -2.12
CA GLY A 254 -15.39 13.15 -2.10
C GLY A 254 -16.14 14.30 -1.44
N VAL A 255 -15.80 15.54 -1.82
CA VAL A 255 -16.43 16.76 -1.27
C VAL A 255 -17.95 16.77 -1.45
N ARG A 256 -18.48 16.19 -2.54
CA ARG A 256 -19.92 16.01 -2.77
C ARG A 256 -20.63 15.32 -1.60
N SER A 257 -20.14 14.14 -1.22
CA SER A 257 -20.72 13.39 -0.11
C SER A 257 -20.49 14.10 1.23
N ALA A 258 -19.37 14.82 1.38
CA ALA A 258 -19.13 15.65 2.56
C ALA A 258 -20.20 16.75 2.72
N CYS A 259 -20.53 17.48 1.65
CA CYS A 259 -21.58 18.51 1.65
C CYS A 259 -22.96 17.94 2.01
N ILE A 260 -23.34 16.79 1.42
CA ILE A 260 -24.61 16.10 1.71
C ILE A 260 -24.63 15.64 3.18
N ALA A 261 -23.59 14.95 3.62
CA ALA A 261 -23.46 14.49 5.01
C ALA A 261 -23.51 15.67 6.00
N MET A 262 -22.93 16.83 5.65
CA MET A 262 -22.97 18.03 6.48
C MET A 262 -24.41 18.54 6.63
N GLY A 263 -25.17 18.62 5.54
CA GLY A 263 -26.59 19.01 5.56
C GLY A 263 -27.46 18.04 6.37
N VAL A 264 -27.30 16.73 6.19
CA VAL A 264 -28.06 15.73 6.97
C VAL A 264 -27.75 15.84 8.46
N THR A 265 -26.46 15.95 8.80
CA THR A 265 -26.03 16.04 10.21
C THR A 265 -26.43 17.36 10.87
N GLN A 266 -26.63 18.45 10.11
CA GLN A 266 -27.23 19.69 10.61
C GLN A 266 -28.68 19.46 11.07
N GLU A 267 -29.48 18.73 10.30
CA GLU A 267 -30.85 18.40 10.70
C GLU A 267 -30.89 17.45 11.90
N PHE A 268 -29.99 16.47 11.96
CA PHE A 268 -29.85 15.59 13.13
C PHE A 268 -29.33 16.33 14.38
N SER A 269 -28.73 17.50 14.22
CA SER A 269 -28.35 18.38 15.33
C SER A 269 -29.54 19.17 15.89
N LYS A 270 -30.64 19.30 15.12
CA LYS A 270 -31.86 19.97 15.58
C LYS A 270 -32.82 18.99 16.26
N ALA A 271 -32.85 17.75 15.77
CA ALA A 271 -33.80 16.72 16.19
C ALA A 271 -33.59 16.21 17.63
N PRO A 272 -34.67 15.89 18.36
CA PRO A 272 -34.57 15.22 19.64
C PRO A 272 -34.03 13.79 19.48
N PRO A 273 -33.35 13.23 20.51
CA PRO A 273 -32.90 11.85 20.49
C PRO A 273 -34.05 10.84 20.37
N ILE A 274 -33.79 9.75 19.63
CA ILE A 274 -34.70 8.61 19.56
C ILE A 274 -34.41 7.69 20.75
N LYS A 275 -35.30 7.67 21.74
CA LYS A 275 -35.22 6.85 22.97
C LYS A 275 -33.88 6.98 23.73
N LEU A 276 -33.90 7.74 24.82
CA LEU A 276 -32.73 7.91 25.68
C LEU A 276 -32.79 6.95 26.88
N THR A 277 -31.92 5.93 26.89
CA THR A 277 -31.83 5.02 28.06
C THR A 277 -31.29 5.78 29.29
N PRO A 278 -31.62 5.36 30.53
CA PRO A 278 -31.13 6.01 31.74
C PRO A 278 -29.59 6.14 31.79
N LYS A 279 -28.87 5.12 31.30
CA LYS A 279 -27.41 5.12 31.18
C LYS A 279 -26.90 6.19 30.22
N ILE A 280 -27.54 6.36 29.05
CA ILE A 280 -27.15 7.40 28.08
C ILE A 280 -27.52 8.78 28.62
N ARG A 281 -28.70 8.93 29.23
CA ARG A 281 -29.11 10.18 29.88
C ARG A 281 -28.12 10.63 30.96
N ARG A 282 -27.57 9.68 31.72
CA ARG A 282 -26.55 9.96 32.75
C ARG A 282 -25.26 10.56 32.17
N ARG A 283 -24.90 10.27 30.90
CA ARG A 283 -23.72 10.86 30.22
C ARG A 283 -23.84 12.38 30.09
N PHE A 284 -25.07 12.87 29.92
CA PHE A 284 -25.34 14.29 29.65
C PHE A 284 -25.91 15.05 30.87
N ARG A 285 -26.10 14.39 32.03
CA ARG A 285 -26.74 15.00 33.22
C ARG A 285 -26.08 16.28 33.74
N ARG A 286 -24.78 16.48 33.49
CA ARG A 286 -24.01 17.65 33.95
C ARG A 286 -23.87 18.75 32.90
N ARG A 287 -24.54 18.62 31.75
CA ARG A 287 -24.44 19.55 30.62
C ARG A 287 -25.60 20.54 30.65
N ALA A 288 -25.30 21.80 30.32
CA ALA A 288 -26.30 22.86 30.21
C ALA A 288 -27.24 22.65 29.00
N ALA A 289 -26.69 22.16 27.88
CA ALA A 289 -27.46 21.85 26.69
C ALA A 289 -27.98 20.41 26.69
N ALA A 290 -29.23 20.22 26.27
CA ALA A 290 -29.84 18.91 26.09
C ALA A 290 -29.25 18.19 24.86
N PRO A 291 -28.98 16.87 24.95
CA PRO A 291 -28.44 16.12 23.83
C PRO A 291 -29.45 16.03 22.68
N LYS A 292 -28.93 16.02 21.45
CA LYS A 292 -29.70 15.90 20.21
C LYS A 292 -29.47 14.53 19.58
N LEU A 293 -30.17 14.22 18.48
CA LEU A 293 -30.07 12.91 17.84
C LEU A 293 -28.61 12.53 17.54
N ILE A 294 -27.84 13.43 16.94
CA ILE A 294 -26.43 13.18 16.60
C ILE A 294 -25.52 12.93 17.82
N ASP A 295 -25.87 13.47 19.00
CA ASP A 295 -25.11 13.26 20.24
C ASP A 295 -25.44 11.90 20.88
N ALA A 296 -26.65 11.40 20.64
CA ALA A 296 -27.23 10.26 21.34
C ALA A 296 -27.08 8.93 20.60
N VAL A 297 -26.67 8.92 19.32
CA VAL A 297 -26.38 7.67 18.60
C VAL A 297 -25.13 6.98 19.14
N ASP A 298 -24.98 5.68 18.89
CA ASP A 298 -23.85 4.90 19.41
C ASP A 298 -22.63 4.96 18.48
N TYR A 299 -22.88 4.99 17.16
CA TYR A 299 -21.83 4.99 16.15
C TYR A 299 -22.08 6.05 15.07
N VAL A 300 -20.99 6.72 14.67
CA VAL A 300 -20.90 7.43 13.40
C VAL A 300 -19.86 6.70 12.56
N ILE A 301 -20.34 6.02 11.53
CA ILE A 301 -19.51 5.23 10.61
C ILE A 301 -19.40 6.00 9.31
N SER A 302 -18.18 6.19 8.85
CA SER A 302 -17.92 7.06 7.70
C SER A 302 -16.97 6.40 6.72
N VAL A 303 -17.21 6.65 5.44
CA VAL A 303 -16.38 6.23 4.32
C VAL A 303 -16.02 7.48 3.51
N SER A 304 -14.75 7.61 3.14
CA SER A 304 -14.28 8.61 2.18
C SER A 304 -14.77 10.04 2.47
N GLY A 305 -15.51 10.66 1.55
CA GLY A 305 -16.10 11.99 1.70
C GLY A 305 -16.97 12.16 2.96
N GLY A 306 -17.75 11.15 3.35
CA GLY A 306 -18.47 11.16 4.63
C GLY A 306 -17.52 11.23 5.84
N GLY A 307 -16.30 10.73 5.69
CA GLY A 307 -15.22 10.85 6.66
C GLY A 307 -14.72 12.28 6.83
N TYR A 308 -14.83 13.14 5.82
CA TYR A 308 -14.44 14.56 5.94
C TYR A 308 -15.37 15.27 6.91
N THR A 309 -16.68 15.11 6.74
CA THR A 309 -17.70 15.67 7.64
C THR A 309 -17.63 15.06 9.04
N ALA A 310 -17.47 13.74 9.14
CA ALA A 310 -17.34 13.06 10.43
C ALA A 310 -16.10 13.54 11.19
N GLY A 311 -14.96 13.63 10.51
CA GLY A 311 -13.71 14.16 11.08
C GLY A 311 -13.81 15.62 11.46
N ALA A 312 -14.45 16.45 10.62
CA ALA A 312 -14.67 17.87 10.90
C ALA A 312 -15.45 18.07 12.20
N ARG A 313 -16.61 17.42 12.32
CA ARG A 313 -17.43 17.49 13.54
C ARG A 313 -16.72 16.94 14.77
N LEU A 314 -15.99 15.83 14.63
CA LEU A 314 -15.21 15.25 15.73
C LEU A 314 -14.11 16.20 16.21
N LEU A 315 -13.39 16.87 15.31
CA LEU A 315 -12.31 17.78 15.69
C LEU A 315 -12.82 19.11 16.24
N ALA A 316 -13.93 19.63 15.73
CA ALA A 316 -14.50 20.89 16.18
C ALA A 316 -15.01 20.89 17.63
N VAL A 317 -15.21 19.72 18.26
CA VAL A 317 -15.61 19.61 19.67
C VAL A 317 -14.44 19.54 20.66
N HIS A 318 -13.19 19.63 20.18
CA HIS A 318 -11.97 19.67 21.01
C HIS A 318 -11.49 21.09 21.32
N ASP A 319 -12.41 22.06 21.36
CA ASP A 319 -12.12 23.39 21.91
C ASP A 319 -12.16 23.38 23.44
N ASN A 320 -11.87 24.55 24.04
CA ASN A 320 -11.79 24.72 25.50
C ASN A 320 -13.12 24.45 26.22
N GLU A 321 -14.26 24.57 25.54
CA GLU A 321 -15.59 24.39 26.13
C GLU A 321 -16.08 22.94 26.03
N SER A 322 -15.43 22.13 25.19
CA SER A 322 -15.79 20.72 24.97
C SER A 322 -17.30 20.55 24.70
N PRO A 323 -17.84 21.20 23.66
CA PRO A 323 -19.27 21.25 23.31
C PRO A 323 -19.83 19.89 22.90
N LEU A 324 -21.15 19.81 22.76
CA LEU A 324 -21.83 18.71 22.09
C LEU A 324 -21.58 18.77 20.58
N LEU A 325 -21.70 17.63 19.88
CA LEU A 325 -21.53 17.57 18.41
C LEU A 325 -22.60 18.41 17.70
N SER A 326 -23.79 18.49 18.31
CA SER A 326 -24.90 19.30 17.80
C SER A 326 -24.65 20.81 17.81
N GLN A 327 -23.68 21.30 18.59
CA GLN A 327 -23.37 22.73 18.76
C GLN A 327 -22.25 23.22 17.84
N ARG A 328 -21.82 22.38 16.88
CA ARG A 328 -20.75 22.69 15.92
C ARG A 328 -21.25 22.43 14.50
N PHE A 329 -20.79 23.26 13.56
CA PHE A 329 -21.26 23.26 12.16
C PHE A 329 -22.78 23.51 12.02
N GLU A 330 -23.36 24.33 12.89
CA GLU A 330 -24.72 24.83 12.75
C GLU A 330 -24.82 25.77 11.54
N GLU A 331 -26.04 26.01 11.06
CA GLU A 331 -26.28 27.02 10.02
C GLU A 331 -25.88 28.40 10.55
N GLY A 332 -25.11 29.14 9.75
CA GLY A 332 -24.55 30.44 10.14
C GLY A 332 -23.38 30.36 11.13
N SER A 333 -22.93 29.17 11.54
CA SER A 333 -21.78 29.03 12.43
C SER A 333 -20.45 29.36 11.72
N PRO A 334 -19.44 29.86 12.46
CA PRO A 334 -18.14 30.17 11.87
C PRO A 334 -17.46 28.98 11.19
N GLU A 335 -17.62 27.77 11.74
CA GLU A 335 -17.03 26.55 11.19
C GLU A 335 -17.68 26.14 9.87
N PHE A 336 -19.00 26.29 9.78
CA PHE A 336 -19.72 26.02 8.55
C PHE A 336 -19.39 27.05 7.46
N ASP A 337 -19.27 28.33 7.81
CA ASP A 337 -18.83 29.37 6.86
C ASP A 337 -17.38 29.16 6.40
N HIS A 338 -16.49 28.71 7.29
CA HIS A 338 -15.12 28.32 6.91
C HIS A 338 -15.12 27.18 5.89
N PHE A 339 -15.89 26.12 6.14
CA PHE A 339 -16.01 25.01 5.21
C PHE A 339 -16.56 25.47 3.84
N ARG A 340 -17.58 26.33 3.84
CA ARG A 340 -18.14 26.92 2.63
C ARG A 340 -17.08 27.64 1.80
N ARG A 341 -16.25 28.49 2.44
CA ARG A 341 -15.19 29.27 1.79
C ARG A 341 -13.99 28.44 1.31
N HIS A 342 -13.79 27.24 1.86
CA HIS A 342 -12.67 26.35 1.53
C HIS A 342 -13.14 25.02 0.93
N SER A 343 -14.30 25.02 0.28
CA SER A 343 -14.88 23.81 -0.32
C SER A 343 -14.08 23.29 -1.52
N SER A 344 -13.28 24.15 -2.18
CA SER A 344 -12.32 23.80 -3.24
C SER A 344 -10.88 23.59 -2.66
N TYR A 345 -10.81 22.76 -1.62
CA TYR A 345 -9.65 22.60 -0.75
C TYR A 345 -8.33 22.10 -1.39
N ILE A 346 -8.33 21.54 -2.62
CA ILE A 346 -7.09 21.05 -3.25
C ILE A 346 -6.20 22.22 -3.70
N ALA A 347 -6.80 23.18 -4.41
CA ALA A 347 -6.14 24.38 -4.88
C ALA A 347 -7.19 25.41 -5.31
N ASP A 348 -7.31 26.49 -4.54
CA ASP A 348 -8.23 27.60 -4.84
C ASP A 348 -7.59 28.70 -5.70
N SER A 349 -6.26 28.70 -5.83
CA SER A 349 -5.51 29.68 -6.60
C SER A 349 -4.47 29.06 -7.53
N PRO A 350 -4.03 29.77 -8.58
CA PRO A 350 -2.96 29.30 -9.46
C PRO A 350 -1.65 29.01 -8.72
N GLY A 351 -1.31 29.79 -7.69
CA GLY A 351 -0.12 29.56 -6.87
C GLY A 351 -0.21 28.28 -6.04
N GLU A 352 -1.39 27.99 -5.51
CA GLU A 352 -1.67 26.75 -4.81
C GLU A 352 -1.66 25.52 -5.72
N LEU A 353 -2.17 25.68 -6.95
CA LEU A 353 -2.09 24.64 -7.98
C LEU A 353 -0.64 24.35 -8.35
N LEU A 354 0.20 25.38 -8.53
CA LEU A 354 1.63 25.23 -8.78
C LEU A 354 2.33 24.49 -7.61
N LEU A 355 1.96 24.80 -6.37
CA LEU A 355 2.43 24.10 -5.17
C LEU A 355 2.02 22.61 -5.15
N ALA A 356 0.79 22.30 -5.55
CA ALA A 356 0.31 20.92 -5.68
C ALA A 356 1.10 20.16 -6.75
N LEU A 357 1.25 20.76 -7.94
CA LEU A 357 2.01 20.19 -9.06
C LEU A 357 3.49 20.00 -8.72
N THR A 358 4.10 20.97 -8.05
CA THR A 358 5.49 20.88 -7.58
C THR A 358 5.67 19.74 -6.57
N ASN A 359 4.71 19.54 -5.67
CA ASN A 359 4.75 18.40 -4.75
C ASN A 359 4.66 17.05 -5.48
N VAL A 360 3.83 16.97 -6.53
CA VAL A 360 3.73 15.77 -7.36
C VAL A 360 5.02 15.52 -8.12
N LEU A 361 5.61 16.55 -8.75
CA LEU A 361 6.90 16.45 -9.44
C LEU A 361 8.02 15.97 -8.50
N LYS A 362 8.08 16.55 -7.30
CA LYS A 362 9.02 16.14 -6.24
C LYS A 362 8.85 14.65 -5.88
N ASN A 363 7.61 14.21 -5.70
CA ASN A 363 7.30 12.82 -5.34
C ASN A 363 7.59 11.83 -6.48
N LEU A 364 7.29 12.22 -7.73
CA LEU A 364 7.63 11.47 -8.94
C LEU A 364 9.14 11.31 -9.06
N THR A 365 9.89 12.40 -8.93
CA THR A 365 11.36 12.39 -9.02
C THR A 365 11.96 11.46 -7.97
N ALA A 366 11.48 11.52 -6.73
CA ALA A 366 11.94 10.64 -5.67
C ALA A 366 11.54 9.17 -5.89
N SER A 367 10.35 8.90 -6.43
CA SER A 367 9.91 7.54 -6.78
C SER A 367 10.73 6.95 -7.94
N MET A 368 11.06 7.77 -8.94
CA MET A 368 11.96 7.41 -10.04
C MET A 368 13.37 7.13 -9.54
N ALA A 369 13.90 7.97 -8.65
CA ALA A 369 15.21 7.73 -8.03
C ALA A 369 15.25 6.36 -7.34
N ILE A 370 14.24 6.01 -6.53
CA ILE A 370 14.15 4.70 -5.88
C ILE A 370 14.07 3.54 -6.89
N LEU A 371 13.28 3.71 -7.96
CA LEU A 371 13.08 2.69 -8.99
C LEU A 371 14.35 2.41 -9.81
N PHE A 372 15.09 3.47 -10.19
CA PHE A 372 16.28 3.38 -11.03
C PHE A 372 17.59 3.20 -10.24
N THR A 373 17.58 3.34 -8.91
CA THR A 373 18.75 3.00 -8.08
C THR A 373 19.09 1.50 -8.18
N LEU A 374 18.08 0.62 -8.16
CA LEU A 374 18.29 -0.82 -8.23
C LEU A 374 19.00 -1.28 -9.51
N PRO A 375 18.55 -0.92 -10.74
CA PRO A 375 19.25 -1.30 -11.97
C PRO A 375 20.63 -0.64 -12.09
N ALA A 376 20.82 0.56 -11.56
CA ALA A 376 22.14 1.21 -11.54
C ALA A 376 23.15 0.43 -10.69
N VAL A 377 22.76 0.03 -9.47
CA VAL A 377 23.58 -0.82 -8.59
C VAL A 377 23.84 -2.16 -9.23
N LEU A 378 22.77 -2.84 -9.68
CA LEU A 378 22.87 -4.19 -10.25
C LEU A 378 23.72 -4.18 -11.52
N GLY A 379 23.50 -3.22 -12.41
CA GLY A 379 24.30 -3.01 -13.61
C GLY A 379 25.77 -2.77 -13.29
N SER A 380 26.07 -1.89 -12.33
CA SER A 380 27.45 -1.60 -11.92
C SER A 380 28.17 -2.83 -11.36
N VAL A 381 27.51 -3.60 -10.50
CA VAL A 381 28.06 -4.85 -9.96
C VAL A 381 28.27 -5.88 -11.06
N LEU A 382 27.29 -6.09 -11.92
CA LEU A 382 27.40 -7.06 -13.02
C LEU A 382 28.49 -6.67 -14.03
N GLY A 383 28.60 -5.38 -14.39
CA GLY A 383 29.66 -4.86 -15.25
C GLY A 383 31.05 -5.05 -14.65
N TYR A 384 31.19 -4.77 -13.34
CA TYR A 384 32.44 -5.04 -12.61
C TYR A 384 32.77 -6.53 -12.60
N LEU A 385 31.81 -7.41 -12.29
CA LEU A 385 32.06 -8.85 -12.28
C LEU A 385 32.46 -9.36 -13.67
N LEU A 386 31.78 -8.91 -14.73
CA LEU A 386 32.11 -9.28 -16.11
C LEU A 386 33.52 -8.85 -16.54
N SER A 387 34.03 -7.73 -16.00
CA SER A 387 35.37 -7.19 -16.32
C SER A 387 36.53 -7.99 -15.71
N ARG A 388 36.29 -8.79 -14.68
CA ARG A 388 37.36 -9.50 -13.96
C ARG A 388 37.68 -10.81 -14.63
N SER A 389 38.96 -11.09 -14.90
CA SER A 389 39.41 -12.36 -15.50
C SER A 389 38.95 -13.60 -14.71
N VAL A 390 38.96 -13.51 -13.37
CA VAL A 390 38.52 -14.57 -12.45
C VAL A 390 37.03 -14.89 -12.63
N PHE A 391 36.20 -13.90 -12.98
CA PHE A 391 34.75 -13.99 -13.11
C PHE A 391 34.30 -13.96 -14.58
N SER A 392 35.23 -13.78 -15.52
CA SER A 392 34.94 -13.76 -16.94
C SER A 392 34.62 -15.19 -17.33
N PHE A 393 33.33 -15.41 -17.60
CA PHE A 393 32.66 -16.68 -17.89
C PHE A 393 33.36 -17.58 -18.95
N ALA A 394 34.39 -17.08 -19.63
CA ALA A 394 35.15 -17.78 -20.67
C ALA A 394 36.69 -17.74 -20.52
N VAL A 395 37.29 -17.15 -19.48
CA VAL A 395 38.75 -16.86 -19.44
C VAL A 395 39.58 -17.84 -18.59
N MET A 396 38.98 -18.64 -17.71
CA MET A 396 39.74 -19.64 -16.92
C MET A 396 40.27 -20.84 -17.74
N VAL A 397 40.05 -20.82 -19.06
CA VAL A 397 40.62 -21.75 -20.02
C VAL A 397 41.31 -20.90 -21.11
N PRO A 398 42.61 -21.10 -21.40
CA PRO A 398 43.26 -20.41 -22.51
C PRO A 398 42.67 -20.92 -23.83
N VAL A 399 41.79 -20.13 -24.44
CA VAL A 399 41.31 -20.38 -25.81
C VAL A 399 42.27 -19.67 -26.78
N PRO A 400 42.84 -20.37 -27.78
CA PRO A 400 43.77 -19.75 -28.72
C PRO A 400 43.07 -18.62 -29.51
N ASN A 401 43.69 -17.44 -29.55
CA ASN A 401 43.20 -16.34 -30.38
C ASN A 401 44.30 -15.89 -31.34
N GLN A 402 44.23 -16.34 -32.60
CA GLN A 402 45.28 -16.07 -33.59
C GLN A 402 45.11 -14.77 -34.38
N LYS A 403 44.01 -14.00 -34.24
CA LYS A 403 43.77 -12.82 -35.10
C LYS A 403 42.94 -11.68 -34.47
N LEU A 404 43.20 -11.22 -33.24
CA LEU A 404 42.57 -9.98 -32.76
C LEU A 404 43.57 -8.94 -32.26
N ASP A 405 44.04 -8.15 -33.21
CA ASP A 405 44.12 -6.70 -33.05
C ASP A 405 42.69 -6.14 -32.87
N ARG A 406 42.47 -5.40 -31.77
CA ARG A 406 41.40 -4.41 -31.54
C ARG A 406 39.93 -4.84 -31.73
N SER A 407 39.31 -5.50 -30.73
CA SER A 407 37.89 -5.32 -30.30
C SER A 407 37.48 -6.25 -29.13
N PRO A 408 36.45 -5.91 -28.31
CA PRO A 408 36.43 -6.18 -26.87
C PRO A 408 35.89 -7.56 -26.47
N SER A 409 36.31 -8.02 -25.29
CA SER A 409 36.01 -9.27 -24.56
C SER A 409 34.54 -9.73 -24.50
N LEU A 410 33.56 -8.90 -24.89
CA LEU A 410 32.14 -9.23 -24.96
C LEU A 410 31.79 -10.32 -26.00
N LEU A 411 32.57 -10.49 -27.07
CA LEU A 411 32.34 -11.53 -28.09
C LEU A 411 32.54 -12.96 -27.54
N CYS A 412 33.38 -13.09 -26.51
CA CYS A 412 33.80 -14.38 -25.95
C CYS A 412 32.64 -15.13 -25.26
N LEU A 413 31.71 -14.41 -24.61
CA LEU A 413 30.56 -15.06 -23.95
C LEU A 413 29.49 -15.56 -24.93
N THR A 414 29.18 -14.83 -26.01
CA THR A 414 28.09 -15.19 -26.93
C THR A 414 28.54 -16.12 -28.05
N GLY A 415 29.83 -16.04 -28.44
CA GLY A 415 30.40 -16.80 -29.55
C GLY A 415 30.99 -18.15 -29.18
N HIS A 416 31.15 -18.47 -27.89
CA HIS A 416 31.79 -19.70 -27.43
C HIS A 416 30.78 -20.84 -27.18
N SER A 417 31.09 -22.06 -27.61
CA SER A 417 30.22 -23.24 -27.50
C SER A 417 29.87 -23.61 -26.04
N ALA A 418 30.82 -23.43 -25.12
CA ALA A 418 30.64 -23.62 -23.66
C ALA A 418 29.40 -22.92 -23.08
N SER A 419 29.10 -21.70 -23.55
CA SER A 419 27.93 -20.92 -23.15
C SER A 419 26.62 -21.61 -23.48
N TRP A 420 26.54 -22.16 -24.70
CA TRP A 420 25.37 -22.88 -25.17
C TRP A 420 25.25 -24.26 -24.54
N TYR A 421 26.37 -24.93 -24.23
CA TYR A 421 26.36 -26.15 -23.43
C TYR A 421 25.81 -25.93 -22.01
N ALA A 422 26.16 -24.83 -21.36
CA ALA A 422 25.62 -24.49 -20.03
C ALA A 422 24.09 -24.28 -20.05
N VAL A 423 23.57 -23.58 -21.07
CA VAL A 423 22.12 -23.40 -21.24
C VAL A 423 21.44 -24.73 -21.60
N ALA A 424 22.01 -25.48 -22.55
CA ALA A 424 21.47 -26.75 -23.02
C ALA A 424 21.42 -27.80 -21.90
N ALA A 425 22.42 -27.88 -21.02
CA ALA A 425 22.44 -28.82 -19.91
C ALA A 425 21.22 -28.68 -19.00
N PHE A 426 20.87 -27.45 -18.60
CA PHE A 426 19.70 -27.20 -17.75
C PHE A 426 18.38 -27.28 -18.50
N ALA A 427 18.34 -26.92 -19.79
CA ALA A 427 17.18 -27.15 -20.63
C ALA A 427 16.87 -28.65 -20.80
N LEU A 428 17.90 -29.48 -21.02
CA LEU A 428 17.78 -30.93 -21.09
C LEU A 428 17.35 -31.53 -19.75
N LEU A 429 17.91 -31.08 -18.63
CA LEU A 429 17.46 -31.51 -17.29
C LEU A 429 15.99 -31.16 -17.05
N ALA A 430 15.51 -30.00 -17.51
CA ALA A 430 14.10 -29.65 -17.40
C ALA A 430 13.20 -30.61 -18.21
N VAL A 431 13.61 -30.96 -19.44
CA VAL A 431 12.91 -31.94 -20.27
C VAL A 431 12.95 -33.34 -19.64
N LEU A 432 14.10 -33.76 -19.11
CA LEU A 432 14.28 -35.06 -18.45
C LEU A 432 13.41 -35.19 -17.21
N PHE A 433 13.41 -34.19 -16.32
CA PHE A 433 12.55 -34.22 -15.13
C PHE A 433 11.06 -34.15 -15.48
N THR A 434 10.68 -33.41 -16.53
CA THR A 434 9.29 -33.40 -17.02
C THR A 434 8.90 -34.77 -17.57
N SER A 435 9.76 -35.39 -18.37
CA SER A 435 9.54 -36.73 -18.93
C SER A 435 9.46 -37.79 -17.83
N ALA A 436 10.34 -37.71 -16.83
CA ALA A 436 10.29 -38.58 -15.65
C ALA A 436 9.01 -38.37 -14.84
N ALA A 437 8.53 -37.13 -14.69
CA ALA A 437 7.26 -36.84 -14.02
C ALA A 437 6.06 -37.45 -14.77
N MET A 438 6.05 -37.36 -16.11
CA MET A 438 5.03 -37.99 -16.95
C MET A 438 5.09 -39.52 -16.85
N LEU A 439 6.29 -40.11 -16.78
CA LEU A 439 6.46 -41.56 -16.62
C LEU A 439 6.00 -42.04 -15.24
N VAL A 440 6.29 -41.29 -14.17
CA VAL A 440 5.80 -41.58 -12.81
C VAL A 440 4.27 -41.52 -12.76
N GLU A 441 3.66 -40.53 -13.40
CA GLU A 441 2.21 -40.41 -13.57
C GLU A 441 1.62 -41.58 -14.37
N PHE A 442 2.32 -42.04 -15.41
CA PHE A 442 1.91 -43.17 -16.24
C PHE A 442 1.98 -44.51 -15.48
N VAL A 443 3.00 -44.71 -14.64
CA VAL A 443 3.27 -45.98 -13.96
C VAL A 443 2.44 -46.17 -12.68
N SER A 444 2.11 -45.11 -11.95
CA SER A 444 1.47 -45.26 -10.62
C SER A 444 0.70 -44.02 -10.18
N TRP A 445 -0.51 -44.22 -9.65
CA TRP A 445 -1.35 -43.17 -9.05
C TRP A 445 -1.33 -43.19 -7.51
N LYS A 446 -0.34 -43.87 -6.92
CA LYS A 446 -0.19 -43.93 -5.45
C LYS A 446 0.28 -42.59 -4.89
N ARG A 447 -0.03 -42.31 -3.61
CA ARG A 447 0.35 -41.07 -2.89
C ARG A 447 1.85 -40.73 -2.98
N TRP A 448 2.72 -41.75 -2.96
CA TRP A 448 4.17 -41.55 -3.11
C TRP A 448 4.57 -41.17 -4.54
N SER A 449 3.88 -41.72 -5.55
CA SER A 449 4.05 -41.39 -6.97
C SER A 449 3.70 -39.93 -7.24
N GLU A 450 2.56 -39.46 -6.71
CA GLU A 450 2.15 -38.06 -6.80
C GLU A 450 3.13 -37.12 -6.09
N TRP A 451 3.63 -37.50 -4.92
CA TRP A 451 4.68 -36.72 -4.25
C TRP A 451 5.95 -36.63 -5.11
N LEU A 452 6.40 -37.75 -5.71
CA LEU A 452 7.58 -37.79 -6.57
C LEU A 452 7.37 -36.98 -7.86
N LYS A 453 6.21 -37.09 -8.51
CA LYS A 453 5.81 -36.30 -9.68
C LYS A 453 5.88 -34.81 -9.39
N LEU A 454 5.27 -34.35 -8.29
CA LEU A 454 5.31 -32.93 -7.89
C LEU A 454 6.74 -32.45 -7.59
N ARG A 455 7.60 -33.31 -7.03
CA ARG A 455 9.03 -33.02 -6.83
C ARG A 455 9.77 -32.89 -8.16
N LEU A 456 9.57 -33.82 -9.09
CA LEU A 456 10.18 -33.79 -10.42
C LEU A 456 9.71 -32.56 -11.23
N GLN A 457 8.42 -32.22 -11.19
CA GLN A 457 7.91 -30.99 -11.81
C GLN A 457 8.50 -29.73 -11.18
N SER A 458 8.68 -29.71 -9.86
CA SER A 458 9.35 -28.60 -9.17
C SER A 458 10.82 -28.47 -9.58
N LEU A 459 11.53 -29.59 -9.74
CA LEU A 459 12.91 -29.63 -10.25
C LEU A 459 12.99 -29.21 -11.72
N ALA A 460 12.04 -29.64 -12.55
CA ALA A 460 11.94 -29.24 -13.96
C ALA A 460 11.76 -27.72 -14.10
N LEU A 461 10.82 -27.14 -13.34
CA LEU A 461 10.61 -25.70 -13.29
C LEU A 461 11.87 -24.97 -12.80
N GLY A 462 12.52 -25.49 -11.75
CA GLY A 462 13.78 -24.95 -11.24
C GLY A 462 14.89 -24.94 -12.28
N SER A 463 15.08 -26.06 -13.00
CA SER A 463 16.06 -26.17 -14.09
C SER A 463 15.75 -25.23 -15.25
N ALA A 464 14.48 -25.10 -15.64
CA ALA A 464 14.07 -24.18 -16.71
C ALA A 464 14.32 -22.71 -16.33
N VAL A 465 13.96 -22.30 -15.11
CA VAL A 465 14.23 -20.94 -14.60
C VAL A 465 15.74 -20.68 -14.55
N PHE A 466 16.53 -21.66 -14.13
CA PHE A 466 17.98 -21.52 -14.11
C PHE A 466 18.59 -21.46 -15.53
N ALA A 467 18.09 -22.22 -16.49
CA ALA A 467 18.50 -22.12 -17.90
C ALA A 467 18.24 -20.72 -18.47
N VAL A 468 17.06 -20.13 -18.16
CA VAL A 468 16.73 -18.75 -18.54
C VAL A 468 17.66 -17.75 -17.87
N LEU A 469 18.02 -17.95 -16.60
CA LEU A 469 18.98 -17.10 -15.90
C LEU A 469 20.36 -17.16 -16.55
N VAL A 470 20.88 -18.36 -16.84
CA VAL A 470 22.17 -18.55 -17.52
C VAL A 470 22.13 -17.86 -18.90
N LEU A 471 21.06 -18.06 -19.67
CA LEU A 471 20.86 -17.39 -20.96
C LEU A 471 20.85 -15.86 -20.81
N ALA A 472 20.15 -15.33 -19.79
CA ALA A 472 20.08 -13.90 -19.54
C ALA A 472 21.44 -13.30 -19.17
N VAL A 473 22.27 -13.99 -18.38
CA VAL A 473 23.61 -13.53 -17.98
C VAL A 473 24.62 -13.66 -19.13
N VAL A 474 24.58 -14.77 -19.86
CA VAL A 474 25.60 -15.13 -20.86
C VAL A 474 25.33 -14.49 -22.22
N ALA A 475 24.06 -14.35 -22.62
CA ALA A 475 23.67 -13.77 -23.90
C ALA A 475 22.87 -12.47 -23.76
N GLY A 476 21.86 -12.45 -22.88
CA GLY A 476 20.95 -11.31 -22.75
C GLY A 476 21.65 -10.02 -22.30
N LEU A 477 22.43 -10.09 -21.23
CA LEU A 477 23.13 -8.95 -20.65
C LEU A 477 24.26 -8.43 -21.57
N PRO A 478 25.14 -9.26 -22.15
CA PRO A 478 26.10 -8.78 -23.16
C PRO A 478 25.44 -8.18 -24.40
N ALA A 479 24.34 -8.75 -24.91
CA ALA A 479 23.59 -8.17 -26.02
C ALA A 479 23.02 -6.79 -25.65
N LEU A 480 22.46 -6.66 -24.44
CA LEU A 480 21.97 -5.41 -23.90
C LEU A 480 23.08 -4.37 -23.73
N MET A 481 24.24 -4.76 -23.18
CA MET A 481 25.41 -3.89 -23.03
C MET A 481 25.90 -3.40 -24.40
N ARG A 482 25.98 -4.28 -25.41
CA ARG A 482 26.35 -3.89 -26.78
C ARG A 482 25.35 -2.94 -27.40
N LEU A 483 24.05 -3.20 -27.23
CA LEU A 483 23.00 -2.32 -27.72
C LEU A 483 23.10 -0.93 -27.08
N CYS A 484 23.26 -0.87 -25.75
CA CYS A 484 23.43 0.39 -25.02
C CYS A 484 24.71 1.13 -25.42
N TRP A 485 25.82 0.40 -25.62
CA TRP A 485 27.08 0.96 -26.11
C TRP A 485 26.91 1.59 -27.50
N TRP A 486 26.35 0.83 -28.43
CA TRP A 486 26.07 1.27 -29.80
C TRP A 486 25.14 2.48 -29.86
N LEU A 487 24.12 2.52 -28.99
CA LEU A 487 23.23 3.67 -28.84
C LEU A 487 23.98 4.90 -28.31
N GLY A 488 24.89 4.71 -27.34
CA GLY A 488 25.67 5.79 -26.72
C GLY A 488 26.70 6.43 -27.65
N GLU A 489 27.36 5.65 -28.52
CA GLU A 489 28.32 6.18 -29.51
C GLU A 489 27.67 7.05 -30.59
N ARG A 490 26.38 6.82 -30.89
CA ARG A 490 25.64 7.55 -31.93
C ARG A 490 24.94 8.82 -31.44
N THR A 491 24.98 9.12 -30.14
CA THR A 491 24.48 10.38 -29.56
C THR A 491 25.65 11.36 -29.37
N PRO A 492 25.80 12.40 -30.22
CA PRO A 492 26.92 13.33 -30.10
C PRO A 492 26.67 14.27 -28.91
N GLY A 493 27.58 14.27 -27.93
CA GLY A 493 27.61 15.25 -26.84
C GLY A 493 26.97 14.80 -25.53
N ASN A 494 27.81 14.72 -24.50
CA ASN A 494 27.57 14.36 -23.10
C ASN A 494 27.38 12.87 -22.76
N GLN A 495 28.14 12.44 -21.75
CA GLN A 495 28.03 11.18 -20.98
C GLN A 495 26.66 11.00 -20.27
N GLY A 496 25.59 11.65 -20.77
CA GLY A 496 24.26 11.77 -20.17
C GLY A 496 23.13 11.12 -20.99
N GLY A 497 23.41 10.21 -21.94
CA GLY A 497 22.37 9.51 -22.71
C GLY A 497 21.35 8.75 -21.83
N ALA A 498 21.80 8.20 -20.69
CA ALA A 498 20.91 7.64 -19.68
C ALA A 498 20.05 8.72 -18.98
N ALA A 499 20.59 9.92 -18.78
CA ALA A 499 19.86 11.04 -18.19
C ALA A 499 18.81 11.63 -19.15
N ALA A 500 19.04 11.60 -20.46
CA ALA A 500 18.06 12.01 -21.47
C ALA A 500 16.89 11.02 -21.62
N ALA A 501 17.17 9.71 -21.55
CA ALA A 501 16.14 8.67 -21.53
C ALA A 501 15.29 8.75 -20.23
N VAL A 502 15.94 8.99 -19.09
CA VAL A 502 15.27 9.19 -17.80
C VAL A 502 14.48 10.50 -17.78
N SER A 503 14.98 11.60 -18.35
CA SER A 503 14.26 12.88 -18.38
C SER A 503 13.03 12.84 -19.30
N GLY A 504 13.09 12.15 -20.43
CA GLY A 504 11.93 11.91 -21.30
C GLY A 504 10.85 11.06 -20.62
N LEU A 505 11.26 10.03 -19.86
CA LEU A 505 10.35 9.19 -19.06
C LEU A 505 9.71 9.95 -17.90
N VAL A 506 10.51 10.78 -17.21
CA VAL A 506 10.04 11.65 -16.13
C VAL A 506 9.06 12.68 -16.70
N GLY A 507 9.34 13.26 -17.85
CA GLY A 507 8.44 14.16 -18.57
C GLY A 507 7.11 13.50 -18.93
N LEU A 508 7.13 12.30 -19.54
CA LEU A 508 5.92 11.55 -19.90
C LEU A 508 5.10 11.12 -18.66
N ASN A 509 5.74 10.63 -17.61
CA ASN A 509 5.05 10.28 -16.36
C ASN A 509 4.51 11.51 -15.63
N TYR A 510 5.22 12.64 -15.70
CA TYR A 510 4.77 13.90 -15.14
C TYR A 510 3.56 14.44 -15.90
N LEU A 511 3.58 14.39 -17.24
CA LEU A 511 2.44 14.75 -18.09
C LEU A 511 1.24 13.82 -17.85
N ALA A 512 1.45 12.52 -17.63
CA ALA A 512 0.38 11.59 -17.27
C ALA A 512 -0.21 11.89 -15.88
N ALA A 513 0.65 12.23 -14.90
CA ALA A 513 0.20 12.67 -13.58
C ALA A 513 -0.56 14.00 -13.64
N ILE A 514 -0.08 14.97 -14.44
CA ILE A 514 -0.79 16.23 -14.72
C ILE A 514 -2.13 15.94 -15.39
N ALA A 515 -2.18 15.10 -16.42
CA ALA A 515 -3.42 14.74 -17.10
C ALA A 515 -4.43 14.08 -16.15
N ALA A 516 -3.98 13.28 -15.19
CA ALA A 516 -4.82 12.70 -14.14
C ALA A 516 -5.31 13.72 -13.10
N MET A 517 -4.52 14.78 -12.82
CA MET A 517 -4.86 15.83 -11.84
C MET A 517 -5.66 16.99 -12.44
N VAL A 518 -5.43 17.33 -13.70
CA VAL A 518 -6.05 18.45 -14.44
C VAL A 518 -7.31 17.96 -15.18
N TRP A 519 -7.98 16.95 -14.63
CA TRP A 519 -9.19 16.33 -15.18
C TRP A 519 -10.44 17.23 -15.09
N LYS A 520 -10.22 18.56 -15.07
CA LYS A 520 -11.22 19.62 -14.95
C LYS A 520 -11.98 19.85 -16.26
N ASP A 521 -11.38 19.53 -17.42
CA ASP A 521 -12.04 19.70 -18.72
C ASP A 521 -12.22 18.38 -19.46
N ARG A 522 -13.45 17.85 -19.39
CA ARG A 522 -13.94 16.72 -20.18
C ARG A 522 -13.87 17.00 -21.70
N ASP A 523 -13.84 18.28 -22.08
CA ASP A 523 -13.89 18.76 -23.46
C ASP A 523 -12.53 18.80 -24.18
N TRP A 524 -11.41 18.88 -23.46
CA TRP A 524 -10.08 18.93 -24.08
C TRP A 524 -9.62 17.54 -24.55
N LEU A 525 -9.79 16.52 -23.70
CA LEU A 525 -9.51 15.12 -24.05
C LEU A 525 -10.51 14.55 -25.06
N SER A 526 -11.77 14.99 -25.07
CA SER A 526 -12.73 14.54 -26.08
C SER A 526 -12.30 15.01 -27.48
N LYS A 527 -11.81 16.27 -27.59
CA LYS A 527 -11.29 16.89 -28.83
C LYS A 527 -10.00 16.24 -29.34
N GLU A 528 -9.04 15.91 -28.47
CA GLU A 528 -7.82 15.22 -28.90
C GLU A 528 -8.08 13.74 -29.20
N ALA A 529 -9.01 13.12 -28.48
CA ALA A 529 -9.38 11.73 -28.70
C ALA A 529 -10.36 11.54 -29.87
N THR A 530 -10.91 12.60 -30.47
CA THR A 530 -11.53 12.58 -31.81
C THR A 530 -10.50 12.48 -32.95
N LYS A 531 -9.24 12.90 -32.74
CA LYS A 531 -8.15 12.65 -33.72
C LYS A 531 -7.68 11.19 -33.74
N LEU A 532 -7.86 10.46 -32.64
CA LEU A 532 -7.61 9.00 -32.52
C LEU A 532 -8.83 8.14 -32.96
N SER A 533 -9.81 8.73 -33.65
CA SER A 533 -11.15 8.14 -33.86
C SER A 533 -11.19 6.85 -34.69
N SER A 534 -10.13 6.50 -35.44
CA SER A 534 -10.08 5.24 -36.18
C SER A 534 -9.91 4.02 -35.27
N LEU A 535 -9.23 4.15 -34.12
CA LEU A 535 -8.97 3.02 -33.20
C LEU A 535 -10.09 2.80 -32.17
N LYS A 536 -10.91 3.83 -31.91
CA LYS A 536 -11.99 3.80 -30.91
C LYS A 536 -13.22 2.99 -31.33
N ARG A 537 -13.37 2.65 -32.61
CA ARG A 537 -14.52 1.86 -33.09
C ARG A 537 -14.42 0.35 -32.78
N LEU A 538 -13.27 -0.14 -32.33
CA LEU A 538 -13.03 -1.59 -32.18
C LEU A 538 -12.75 -2.04 -30.73
N LEU A 539 -12.51 -1.14 -29.77
CA LEU A 539 -12.11 -1.51 -28.41
C LEU A 539 -12.92 -0.78 -27.34
N PRO A 540 -13.46 -1.50 -26.33
CA PRO A 540 -14.09 -0.87 -25.17
C PRO A 540 -13.14 0.13 -24.48
N PRO A 541 -13.64 1.24 -23.92
CA PRO A 541 -12.81 2.28 -23.29
C PRO A 541 -11.91 1.77 -22.16
N GLY A 542 -12.32 0.70 -21.45
CA GLY A 542 -11.47 0.04 -20.46
C GLY A 542 -10.24 -0.65 -21.05
N VAL A 543 -10.32 -1.15 -22.28
CA VAL A 543 -9.20 -1.82 -22.96
C VAL A 543 -8.17 -0.80 -23.44
N VAL A 544 -8.60 0.37 -23.91
CA VAL A 544 -7.68 1.46 -24.31
C VAL A 544 -6.85 1.94 -23.11
N ALA A 545 -7.49 2.15 -21.95
CA ALA A 545 -6.78 2.50 -20.73
C ALA A 545 -5.78 1.40 -20.32
N LEU A 546 -6.18 0.12 -20.39
CA LEU A 546 -5.29 -0.99 -20.10
C LEU A 546 -4.09 -1.06 -21.07
N ILE A 547 -4.31 -0.87 -22.37
CA ILE A 547 -3.25 -0.84 -23.38
C ILE A 547 -2.26 0.30 -23.10
N LEU A 548 -2.76 1.50 -22.76
CA LEU A 548 -1.90 2.63 -22.41
C LEU A 548 -1.06 2.35 -21.15
N VAL A 549 -1.66 1.71 -20.14
CA VAL A 549 -0.95 1.29 -18.92
C VAL A 549 0.10 0.24 -19.24
N MET A 550 -0.24 -0.77 -20.04
CA MET A 550 0.71 -1.80 -20.44
C MET A 550 1.85 -1.20 -21.27
N ALA A 551 1.56 -0.28 -22.19
CA ALA A 551 2.57 0.42 -22.99
C ALA A 551 3.51 1.26 -22.11
N THR A 552 2.98 2.02 -21.15
CA THR A 552 3.79 2.82 -20.22
C THR A 552 4.64 1.94 -19.29
N LEU A 553 4.10 0.83 -18.77
CA LEU A 553 4.86 -0.14 -18.00
C LEU A 553 5.94 -0.83 -18.83
N THR A 554 5.68 -1.14 -20.10
CA THR A 554 6.67 -1.69 -21.03
C THR A 554 7.77 -0.68 -21.33
N VAL A 555 7.44 0.58 -21.61
CA VAL A 555 8.42 1.66 -21.78
C VAL A 555 9.27 1.85 -20.52
N LEU A 556 8.66 1.78 -19.35
CA LEU A 556 9.37 1.84 -18.07
C LEU A 556 10.30 0.63 -17.86
N LEU A 557 9.85 -0.57 -18.20
CA LEU A 557 10.67 -1.78 -18.15
C LEU A 557 11.85 -1.69 -19.12
N VAL A 558 11.63 -1.22 -20.36
CA VAL A 558 12.70 -0.99 -21.35
C VAL A 558 13.69 0.03 -20.82
N ALA A 559 13.23 1.16 -20.28
CA ALA A 559 14.11 2.16 -19.68
C ALA A 559 14.90 1.59 -18.48
N TRP A 560 14.27 0.76 -17.66
CA TRP A 560 14.90 0.07 -16.53
C TRP A 560 16.03 -0.87 -17.00
N LEU A 561 15.77 -1.64 -18.07
CA LEU A 561 16.77 -2.52 -18.70
C LEU A 561 17.89 -1.72 -19.38
N VAL A 562 17.57 -0.64 -20.09
CA VAL A 562 18.57 0.25 -20.70
C VAL A 562 19.48 0.86 -19.63
N ALA A 563 18.91 1.33 -18.52
CA ALA A 563 19.71 1.82 -17.39
C ALA A 563 20.66 0.73 -16.87
N LEU A 564 20.15 -0.49 -16.63
CA LEU A 564 20.98 -1.62 -16.22
C LEU A 564 22.13 -1.89 -17.21
N GLY A 565 21.82 -1.91 -18.52
CA GLY A 565 22.80 -2.13 -19.59
C GLY A 565 23.85 -1.03 -19.70
N CYS A 566 23.45 0.24 -19.60
CA CYS A 566 24.35 1.40 -19.65
C CYS A 566 25.32 1.41 -18.46
N PHE A 567 24.84 1.20 -17.23
CA PHE A 567 25.71 1.13 -16.05
C PHE A 567 26.65 -0.08 -16.12
N ALA A 568 26.16 -1.24 -16.58
CA ALA A 568 27.00 -2.41 -16.79
C ALA A 568 28.10 -2.17 -17.83
N ALA A 569 27.76 -1.61 -18.99
CA ALA A 569 28.71 -1.29 -20.06
C ALA A 569 29.74 -0.25 -19.62
N SER A 570 29.31 0.81 -18.93
CA SER A 570 30.17 1.89 -18.45
C SER A 570 31.21 1.39 -17.43
N VAL A 571 30.78 0.65 -16.41
CA VAL A 571 31.70 0.09 -15.41
C VAL A 571 32.64 -0.93 -16.04
N PHE A 572 32.13 -1.77 -16.94
CA PHE A 572 32.93 -2.75 -17.67
C PHE A 572 34.02 -2.08 -18.51
N GLN A 573 33.67 -1.05 -19.29
CA GLN A 573 34.61 -0.29 -20.09
C GLN A 573 35.68 0.36 -19.21
N HIS A 574 35.28 1.01 -18.12
CA HIS A 574 36.23 1.68 -17.23
C HIS A 574 37.18 0.69 -16.55
N ALA A 575 36.68 -0.48 -16.14
CA ALA A 575 37.50 -1.52 -15.53
C ALA A 575 38.45 -2.21 -16.52
N THR A 576 38.20 -2.10 -17.83
CA THR A 576 39.01 -2.74 -18.88
C THR A 576 39.86 -1.75 -19.70
N ALA A 577 39.72 -0.44 -19.47
CA ALA A 577 40.31 0.62 -20.29
C ALA A 577 41.85 0.59 -20.36
N ASP A 578 42.54 0.25 -19.26
CA ASP A 578 44.01 0.26 -19.20
C ASP A 578 44.65 -1.08 -19.58
N GLY A 579 43.85 -2.09 -19.93
CA GLY A 579 44.32 -3.46 -20.23
C GLY A 579 44.96 -4.20 -19.03
N LYS A 580 44.94 -3.60 -17.83
CA LYS A 580 45.44 -4.18 -16.58
C LYS A 580 44.28 -4.52 -15.65
N GLU A 581 44.40 -5.62 -14.91
CA GLU A 581 43.47 -5.96 -13.83
C GLU A 581 43.67 -5.04 -12.62
N ASN A 582 43.16 -3.80 -12.71
CA ASN A 582 43.30 -2.83 -11.64
C ASN A 582 42.44 -3.27 -10.45
N ALA A 583 43.00 -3.47 -9.25
CA ALA A 583 42.19 -3.73 -8.05
C ALA A 583 41.23 -2.55 -7.80
N LEU A 584 40.09 -2.75 -7.10
CA LEU A 584 39.18 -1.65 -6.72
C LEU A 584 39.92 -0.47 -6.04
N VAL A 585 41.00 -0.76 -5.35
CA VAL A 585 41.87 0.21 -4.64
C VAL A 585 42.72 1.06 -5.62
N GLN A 586 42.94 0.59 -6.85
CA GLN A 586 43.75 1.25 -7.87
C GLN A 586 42.91 2.11 -8.83
N MET A 587 41.61 2.28 -8.59
CA MET A 587 40.79 3.20 -9.38
C MET A 587 41.25 4.65 -9.15
N PRO A 588 41.47 5.44 -10.22
CA PRO A 588 41.82 6.84 -10.08
C PRO A 588 40.75 7.58 -9.27
N PHE A 589 41.16 8.54 -8.44
CA PHE A 589 40.25 9.27 -7.54
C PHE A 589 39.05 9.89 -8.27
N SER A 590 39.23 10.28 -9.53
CA SER A 590 38.19 10.77 -10.45
C SER A 590 37.08 9.76 -10.79
N SER A 591 37.21 8.49 -10.42
CA SER A 591 36.20 7.44 -10.62
C SER A 591 35.47 7.03 -9.33
N TRP A 592 35.92 7.51 -8.17
CA TRP A 592 35.32 7.18 -6.87
C TRP A 592 33.96 7.86 -6.64
N TRP A 593 33.63 8.90 -7.40
CA TRP A 593 32.34 9.60 -7.27
C TRP A 593 31.15 8.69 -7.60
N LEU A 594 31.28 7.72 -8.53
CA LEU A 594 30.22 6.77 -8.89
C LEU A 594 29.90 5.79 -7.74
N PRO A 595 30.88 5.05 -7.17
CA PRO A 595 30.65 4.23 -5.98
C PRO A 595 30.16 5.02 -4.77
N VAL A 596 30.69 6.24 -4.56
CA VAL A 596 30.25 7.12 -3.47
C VAL A 596 28.81 7.58 -3.68
N LEU A 597 28.44 8.01 -4.89
CA LEU A 597 27.07 8.40 -5.25
C LEU A 597 26.11 7.22 -5.10
N LEU A 598 26.53 6.03 -5.53
CA LEU A 598 25.75 4.80 -5.38
C LEU A 598 25.52 4.45 -3.90
N LEU A 599 26.57 4.54 -3.07
CA LEU A 599 26.49 4.32 -1.63
C LEU A 599 25.58 5.35 -0.96
N LEU A 600 25.74 6.64 -1.27
CA LEU A 600 24.88 7.72 -0.77
C LEU A 600 23.43 7.50 -1.18
N THR A 601 23.18 7.06 -2.42
CA THR A 601 21.83 6.76 -2.91
C THR A 601 21.25 5.55 -2.19
N MET A 602 22.01 4.48 -1.98
CA MET A 602 21.57 3.31 -1.20
C MET A 602 21.24 3.68 0.25
N LEU A 603 22.07 4.50 0.90
CA LEU A 603 21.83 5.01 2.25
C LEU A 603 20.56 5.88 2.28
N TRP A 604 20.38 6.75 1.29
CA TRP A 604 19.19 7.57 1.14
C TRP A 604 17.94 6.72 0.99
N VAL A 605 17.91 5.78 0.03
CA VAL A 605 16.80 4.85 -0.24
C VAL A 605 16.45 4.00 1.00
N GLY A 606 17.44 3.61 1.80
CA GLY A 606 17.23 2.87 3.06
C GLY A 606 16.65 3.73 4.20
N SER A 607 16.86 5.05 4.16
CA SER A 607 16.42 6.01 5.19
C SER A 607 15.07 6.66 4.90
N VAL A 608 14.67 6.65 3.62
CA VAL A 608 13.46 7.27 3.10
C VAL A 608 12.22 6.48 3.49
N ASP A 609 11.20 7.20 3.93
CA ASP A 609 9.89 6.64 4.23
C ASP A 609 8.92 6.89 3.07
N ILE A 610 8.48 5.82 2.41
CA ILE A 610 7.67 5.88 1.18
C ILE A 610 6.38 6.67 1.37
N ALA A 611 5.73 6.55 2.54
CA ALA A 611 4.52 7.31 2.82
C ALA A 611 4.79 8.81 2.93
N SER A 612 6.00 9.21 3.35
CA SER A 612 6.40 10.63 3.36
C SER A 612 6.66 11.17 1.96
N ILE A 613 6.98 10.29 1.00
CA ILE A 613 7.18 10.61 -0.43
C ILE A 613 5.96 10.15 -1.24
N SER A 614 4.77 10.42 -0.70
CA SER A 614 3.51 10.19 -1.39
C SER A 614 2.69 11.47 -1.41
N LEU A 615 1.57 11.46 -2.13
CA LEU A 615 0.64 12.59 -2.13
C LEU A 615 -0.18 12.66 -0.83
N ASN A 616 -0.23 11.57 -0.04
CA ASN A 616 -1.01 11.50 1.19
C ASN A 616 -0.72 12.64 2.20
N PRO A 617 0.53 13.02 2.53
CA PRO A 617 0.78 14.12 3.47
C PRO A 617 0.29 15.48 2.97
N PHE A 618 0.38 15.73 1.66
CA PHE A 618 -0.14 16.95 1.04
C PHE A 618 -1.66 16.97 1.10
N TYR A 619 -2.29 15.87 0.70
CA TYR A 619 -3.74 15.71 0.75
C TYR A 619 -4.30 15.83 2.17
N ARG A 620 -3.68 15.16 3.15
CA ARG A 620 -4.03 15.28 4.57
C ARG A 620 -3.94 16.72 5.06
N TYR A 621 -2.92 17.47 4.62
CA TYR A 621 -2.77 18.87 4.97
C TYR A 621 -3.91 19.73 4.39
N ARG A 622 -4.25 19.53 3.11
CA ARG A 622 -5.37 20.23 2.46
C ARG A 622 -6.71 19.93 3.12
N LEU A 623 -6.98 18.67 3.43
CA LEU A 623 -8.15 18.28 4.21
C LEU A 623 -8.16 18.93 5.60
N GLY A 624 -6.99 18.99 6.26
CA GLY A 624 -6.83 19.66 7.55
C GLY A 624 -7.20 21.15 7.49
N GLN A 625 -6.78 21.86 6.44
CA GLN A 625 -7.11 23.28 6.27
C GLN A 625 -8.60 23.54 6.08
N ALA A 626 -9.31 22.67 5.34
CA ALA A 626 -10.72 22.87 5.06
C ALA A 626 -11.65 22.33 6.16
N PHE A 627 -11.32 21.17 6.76
CA PHE A 627 -12.24 20.43 7.62
C PHE A 627 -11.86 20.42 9.10
N ALA A 628 -10.57 20.49 9.45
CA ALA A 628 -10.14 20.51 10.83
C ALA A 628 -10.06 21.94 11.35
N VAL A 629 -11.18 22.42 11.90
CA VAL A 629 -11.29 23.77 12.47
C VAL A 629 -11.74 23.73 13.94
N GLN A 630 -11.33 24.76 14.69
CA GLN A 630 -11.80 25.02 16.05
C GLN A 630 -12.50 26.37 16.09
N ARG A 631 -13.53 26.51 16.93
CA ARG A 631 -14.14 27.80 17.22
C ARG A 631 -13.27 28.57 18.20
N VAL A 632 -12.80 29.75 17.79
CA VAL A 632 -11.97 30.62 18.62
C VAL A 632 -12.63 31.98 18.73
N LYS A 633 -12.62 32.56 19.94
CA LYS A 633 -13.10 33.91 20.18
C LYS A 633 -11.93 34.88 20.02
N HIS A 634 -12.03 35.83 19.09
CA HIS A 634 -11.08 36.93 18.95
C HIS A 634 -11.83 38.24 19.14
N ALA A 635 -11.45 38.99 20.18
CA ALA A 635 -12.24 40.11 20.70
C ALA A 635 -13.71 39.68 20.95
N ASP A 636 -14.67 40.34 20.31
CA ASP A 636 -16.12 40.05 20.44
C ASP A 636 -16.69 39.15 19.33
N HIS A 637 -15.86 38.70 18.38
CA HIS A 637 -16.33 37.88 17.26
C HIS A 637 -15.81 36.45 17.33
N TRP A 638 -16.71 35.50 17.05
CA TRP A 638 -16.35 34.10 16.89
C TRP A 638 -15.89 33.86 15.46
N HIS A 639 -14.73 33.23 15.31
CA HIS A 639 -14.22 32.79 14.01
C HIS A 639 -13.78 31.32 14.10
N ALA A 640 -13.71 30.67 12.96
CA ALA A 640 -13.15 29.33 12.86
C ALA A 640 -11.67 29.44 12.48
N GLU A 641 -10.82 28.74 13.22
CA GLU A 641 -9.39 28.66 12.96
C GLU A 641 -9.03 27.22 12.61
N ALA A 642 -8.35 27.03 11.47
CA ALA A 642 -7.86 25.72 11.07
C ALA A 642 -6.73 25.26 12.02
N TYR A 643 -6.65 23.97 12.31
CA TYR A 643 -5.57 23.44 13.13
C TYR A 643 -4.20 23.76 12.50
N ASP A 644 -3.25 24.21 13.33
CA ASP A 644 -1.88 24.44 12.90
C ASP A 644 -1.28 23.18 12.26
N ARG A 645 -0.49 23.35 11.21
CA ARG A 645 0.15 22.26 10.45
C ARG A 645 0.98 21.32 11.33
N ASN A 646 1.53 21.82 12.43
CA ASN A 646 2.38 21.08 13.37
C ASN A 646 1.58 20.45 14.51
N LYS A 647 0.29 20.80 14.68
CA LYS A 647 -0.58 20.20 15.69
C LYS A 647 -1.10 18.86 15.21
N PHE A 648 -0.66 17.79 15.85
CA PHE A 648 -1.10 16.44 15.51
C PHE A 648 -2.44 16.11 16.20
N THR A 649 -3.44 15.71 15.41
CA THR A 649 -4.73 15.25 15.92
C THR A 649 -4.67 13.77 16.31
N TRP A 650 -3.86 13.41 17.30
CA TRP A 650 -3.62 12.01 17.69
C TRP A 650 -4.91 11.26 18.05
N PHE A 651 -5.06 10.00 17.61
CA PHE A 651 -6.28 9.23 17.86
C PHE A 651 -6.60 9.01 19.34
N ASN A 652 -5.58 8.83 20.18
CA ASN A 652 -5.75 8.62 21.62
C ASN A 652 -6.24 9.88 22.36
N GLU A 653 -6.15 11.05 21.73
CA GLU A 653 -6.56 12.33 22.30
C GLU A 653 -7.82 12.86 21.62
N PHE A 654 -7.80 12.95 20.28
CA PHE A 654 -8.84 13.54 19.43
C PHE A 654 -9.86 12.53 18.87
N GLY A 655 -9.64 11.23 19.08
CA GLY A 655 -10.51 10.20 18.50
C GLY A 655 -11.86 10.02 19.22
N LYS A 656 -12.06 10.67 20.37
CA LYS A 656 -13.26 10.54 21.22
C LYS A 656 -13.91 11.90 21.44
N VAL A 657 -15.24 11.92 21.49
CA VAL A 657 -16.01 13.14 21.82
C VAL A 657 -15.77 13.49 23.30
N PRO A 658 -15.20 14.67 23.64
CA PRO A 658 -14.93 15.04 25.03
C PRO A 658 -16.18 15.09 25.90
N ALA A 659 -17.31 15.51 25.32
CA ALA A 659 -18.58 15.60 26.01
C ALA A 659 -19.28 14.24 26.28
N GLY A 660 -18.71 13.15 25.78
CA GLY A 660 -19.44 11.90 25.61
C GLY A 660 -20.35 11.99 24.39
N GLY A 661 -20.47 10.88 23.66
CA GLY A 661 -21.19 10.86 22.38
C GLY A 661 -20.92 9.58 21.60
N PRO A 662 -21.20 9.58 20.29
CA PRO A 662 -20.98 8.41 19.45
C PRO A 662 -19.50 8.07 19.30
N LYS A 663 -19.23 6.79 19.03
CA LYS A 663 -17.92 6.33 18.59
C LYS A 663 -17.78 6.56 17.09
N PHE A 664 -16.73 7.26 16.70
CA PHE A 664 -16.39 7.49 15.30
C PHE A 664 -15.59 6.32 14.73
N VAL A 665 -16.04 5.82 13.59
CA VAL A 665 -15.49 4.67 12.89
C VAL A 665 -15.18 5.12 11.46
N PHE A 666 -13.91 5.27 11.14
CA PHE A 666 -13.46 5.57 9.79
C PHE A 666 -13.18 4.26 9.06
N ALA A 667 -14.07 3.90 8.15
CA ALA A 667 -13.94 2.67 7.36
C ALA A 667 -12.98 2.90 6.19
N ALA A 668 -12.02 1.99 6.06
CA ALA A 668 -11.00 1.95 5.01
C ALA A 668 -10.90 0.50 4.47
N ALA A 669 -10.12 0.30 3.42
CA ALA A 669 -9.93 -1.01 2.81
C ALA A 669 -8.46 -1.42 2.83
N ALA A 670 -8.16 -2.65 3.28
CA ALA A 670 -6.83 -3.24 3.21
C ALA A 670 -6.76 -4.24 2.05
N THR A 671 -5.79 -4.06 1.15
CA THR A 671 -5.60 -5.00 0.03
C THR A 671 -4.84 -6.23 0.52
N ILE A 672 -5.29 -7.43 0.11
CA ILE A 672 -4.64 -8.71 0.42
C ILE A 672 -4.42 -9.51 -0.87
N ALA A 673 -3.24 -10.13 -0.99
CA ALA A 673 -2.83 -11.00 -2.07
C ALA A 673 -2.32 -12.35 -1.55
N GLY A 674 -2.34 -13.37 -2.40
CA GLY A 674 -1.89 -14.72 -2.08
C GLY A 674 -3.02 -15.66 -1.66
N LYS A 675 -2.73 -16.58 -0.74
CA LYS A 675 -3.67 -17.64 -0.32
C LYS A 675 -4.86 -17.12 0.49
N ASP A 676 -4.64 -16.09 1.32
CA ASP A 676 -5.67 -15.45 2.12
C ASP A 676 -6.43 -14.35 1.36
N LYS A 677 -6.32 -14.33 0.02
CA LYS A 677 -7.02 -13.36 -0.81
C LYS A 677 -8.54 -13.60 -0.68
N PRO A 678 -9.34 -12.54 -0.46
CA PRO A 678 -10.80 -12.66 -0.47
C PRO A 678 -11.34 -13.17 -1.81
N ALA A 679 -12.65 -13.42 -1.86
CA ALA A 679 -13.33 -13.88 -3.06
C ALA A 679 -12.90 -13.08 -4.32
N PRO A 680 -12.69 -13.76 -5.47
CA PRO A 680 -12.30 -13.08 -6.71
C PRO A 680 -13.22 -11.89 -7.02
N GLY A 681 -12.62 -10.74 -7.32
CA GLY A 681 -13.35 -9.49 -7.56
C GLY A 681 -13.48 -8.57 -6.35
N LEU A 682 -13.38 -9.07 -5.11
CA LEU A 682 -13.37 -8.22 -3.91
C LEU A 682 -11.99 -7.65 -3.62
N ASN A 683 -10.94 -8.49 -3.68
CA ASN A 683 -9.50 -8.15 -3.57
C ASN A 683 -9.07 -7.28 -2.35
N ALA A 684 -9.97 -6.96 -1.42
CA ALA A 684 -9.73 -6.15 -0.24
C ALA A 684 -10.61 -6.61 0.93
N VAL A 685 -10.15 -6.34 2.14
CA VAL A 685 -10.89 -6.60 3.40
C VAL A 685 -11.16 -5.29 4.13
N SER A 686 -12.14 -5.31 5.03
CA SER A 686 -12.45 -4.18 5.90
C SER A 686 -11.27 -3.83 6.82
N TYR A 687 -10.92 -2.55 6.89
CA TYR A 687 -9.93 -2.01 7.82
C TYR A 687 -10.46 -0.72 8.44
N VAL A 688 -10.75 -0.73 9.72
CA VAL A 688 -11.33 0.39 10.46
C VAL A 688 -10.25 1.12 11.26
N LEU A 689 -10.36 2.45 11.30
CA LEU A 689 -9.64 3.29 12.25
C LEU A 689 -10.62 3.93 13.24
N SER A 690 -10.39 3.71 14.54
CA SER A 690 -11.17 4.32 15.62
C SER A 690 -10.31 4.58 16.86
N HIS A 691 -10.83 5.35 17.80
CA HIS A 691 -10.16 5.66 19.08
C HIS A 691 -9.80 4.42 19.89
N ASP A 692 -10.67 3.40 19.89
CA ASP A 692 -10.49 2.23 20.73
C ASP A 692 -9.67 1.15 20.00
N TYR A 693 -10.02 0.89 18.74
CA TYR A 693 -9.48 -0.23 17.97
C TYR A 693 -9.18 0.14 16.51
N ILE A 694 -8.10 -0.46 15.98
CA ILE A 694 -7.70 -0.41 14.57
C ILE A 694 -7.60 -1.85 14.05
N GLY A 695 -8.07 -2.09 12.83
CA GLY A 695 -8.03 -3.41 12.19
C GLY A 695 -9.35 -3.81 11.58
N GLY A 696 -9.63 -5.10 11.49
CA GLY A 696 -10.85 -5.62 10.89
C GLY A 696 -11.05 -7.10 11.22
N PRO A 697 -12.19 -7.69 10.84
CA PRO A 697 -12.51 -9.10 11.12
C PRO A 697 -11.45 -10.06 10.56
N ASP A 698 -11.03 -9.89 9.30
CA ASP A 698 -10.11 -10.82 8.62
C ASP A 698 -8.65 -10.70 9.07
N LEU A 699 -8.25 -9.48 9.48
CA LEU A 699 -6.90 -9.20 9.94
C LEU A 699 -6.78 -9.31 11.47
N GLY A 700 -7.89 -9.20 12.20
CA GLY A 700 -7.91 -9.03 13.64
C GLY A 700 -7.87 -7.56 14.08
N TRP A 701 -7.77 -7.33 15.39
CA TRP A 701 -7.90 -6.01 16.00
C TRP A 701 -6.70 -5.66 16.87
N LEU A 702 -6.33 -4.38 16.88
CA LEU A 702 -5.32 -3.80 17.77
C LEU A 702 -5.94 -2.69 18.61
N LYS A 703 -5.61 -2.63 19.90
CA LYS A 703 -5.98 -1.51 20.78
C LYS A 703 -5.22 -0.25 20.38
N THR A 704 -5.92 0.75 19.84
CA THR A 704 -5.32 1.98 19.31
C THR A 704 -4.42 2.71 20.34
N PRO A 705 -4.82 2.90 21.62
CA PRO A 705 -3.97 3.60 22.58
C PRO A 705 -2.68 2.84 22.95
N LYS A 706 -2.70 1.51 22.85
CA LYS A 706 -1.50 0.68 23.06
C LYS A 706 -0.61 0.71 21.83
N LEU A 707 -1.21 0.60 20.63
CA LEU A 707 -0.49 0.75 19.37
C LEU A 707 0.20 2.10 19.28
N PHE A 708 -0.47 3.16 19.71
CA PHE A 708 0.11 4.50 19.75
C PHE A 708 1.36 4.56 20.64
N ARG A 709 1.36 3.93 21.82
CA ARG A 709 2.54 3.93 22.70
C ARG A 709 3.74 3.20 22.08
N GLU A 710 3.51 2.02 21.52
CA GLU A 710 4.55 1.13 21.00
C GLU A 710 5.03 1.47 19.58
N ALA A 711 4.24 2.22 18.80
CA ALA A 711 4.58 2.53 17.42
C ALA A 711 5.87 3.37 17.31
N PRO A 712 6.74 3.09 16.31
CA PRO A 712 7.85 3.97 15.95
C PRO A 712 7.37 5.37 15.55
N PRO A 713 8.19 6.44 15.70
CA PRO A 713 7.78 7.82 15.41
C PRO A 713 7.14 8.04 14.03
N ARG A 714 7.63 7.33 12.99
CA ARG A 714 7.08 7.45 11.63
C ARG A 714 5.68 6.83 11.49
N ILE A 715 5.42 5.72 12.18
CA ILE A 715 4.08 5.09 12.20
C ILE A 715 3.15 5.89 13.11
N LYS A 716 3.65 6.41 14.24
CA LYS A 716 2.87 7.30 15.14
C LYS A 716 2.26 8.47 14.38
N ARG A 717 3.00 9.11 13.47
CA ARG A 717 2.54 10.22 12.62
C ARG A 717 1.30 9.90 11.77
N ASP A 718 1.01 8.63 11.54
CA ASP A 718 -0.14 8.17 10.77
C ASP A 718 -1.32 7.71 11.67
N LEU A 719 -1.15 7.71 12.99
CA LEU A 719 -2.19 7.40 13.98
C LEU A 719 -2.90 8.70 14.44
N THR A 720 -3.43 9.45 13.48
CA THR A 720 -4.19 10.69 13.72
C THR A 720 -5.59 10.60 13.09
N VAL A 721 -6.55 11.35 13.65
CA VAL A 721 -7.90 11.49 13.07
C VAL A 721 -7.79 12.00 11.62
N LEU A 722 -7.00 13.05 11.37
CA LEU A 722 -6.78 13.57 10.01
C LEU A 722 -6.19 12.52 9.05
N THR A 723 -5.27 11.66 9.51
CA THR A 723 -4.81 10.55 8.67
C THR A 723 -5.93 9.56 8.38
N ALA A 724 -6.79 9.22 9.34
CA ALA A 724 -7.93 8.34 9.06
C ALA A 724 -8.92 8.95 8.06
N VAL A 725 -9.20 10.25 8.18
CA VAL A 725 -10.01 10.99 7.19
C VAL A 725 -9.37 10.91 5.81
N ALA A 726 -8.07 11.18 5.71
CA ALA A 726 -7.34 11.15 4.43
C ALA A 726 -7.22 9.74 3.83
N VAL A 727 -6.98 8.71 4.65
CA VAL A 727 -6.83 7.32 4.19
C VAL A 727 -8.18 6.71 3.83
N SER A 728 -9.22 6.96 4.63
CA SER A 728 -10.59 6.54 4.32
C SER A 728 -11.10 7.18 3.03
N GLY A 729 -10.61 8.38 2.66
CA GLY A 729 -10.90 9.08 1.41
C GLY A 729 -9.78 9.08 0.37
N ALA A 730 -8.92 8.04 0.38
CA ALA A 730 -7.81 7.89 -0.56
C ALA A 730 -8.27 7.35 -1.92
N ALA A 731 -9.14 8.10 -2.62
CA ALA A 731 -9.78 7.69 -3.88
C ALA A 731 -8.77 7.32 -4.99
N PHE A 732 -7.55 7.86 -4.93
CA PHE A 732 -6.42 7.49 -5.80
C PHE A 732 -5.36 6.73 -4.99
N ALA A 733 -5.36 5.41 -5.09
CA ALA A 733 -4.37 4.54 -4.47
C ALA A 733 -3.83 3.50 -5.46
N SER A 734 -2.63 2.99 -5.21
CA SER A 734 -1.98 1.96 -6.03
C SER A 734 -2.59 0.56 -5.89
N ALA A 735 -3.49 0.37 -4.92
CA ALA A 735 -4.23 -0.86 -4.70
C ALA A 735 -5.68 -0.53 -4.30
N MET A 736 -6.60 -0.54 -5.28
CA MET A 736 -7.99 -0.09 -5.12
C MET A 736 -8.99 -1.23 -4.85
N GLY A 737 -8.54 -2.38 -4.32
CA GLY A 737 -9.41 -3.51 -3.97
C GLY A 737 -10.33 -3.94 -5.12
N ARG A 738 -11.65 -3.85 -4.90
CA ARG A 738 -12.68 -4.24 -5.88
C ARG A 738 -12.70 -3.37 -7.13
N HIS A 739 -12.13 -2.17 -7.05
CA HIS A 739 -12.05 -1.21 -8.16
C HIS A 739 -10.75 -1.31 -8.96
N GLN A 740 -9.89 -2.31 -8.69
CA GLN A 740 -8.61 -2.47 -9.36
C GLN A 740 -8.78 -2.80 -10.86
N LYS A 741 -8.38 -1.86 -11.73
CA LYS A 741 -8.48 -1.92 -13.21
C LYS A 741 -7.12 -1.95 -13.92
N GLY A 742 -6.02 -2.00 -13.17
CA GLY A 742 -4.64 -2.15 -13.67
C GLY A 742 -3.84 -0.84 -13.74
N PHE A 743 -4.50 0.31 -13.96
CA PHE A 743 -3.85 1.62 -14.07
C PHE A 743 -3.27 2.13 -12.75
N GLU A 744 -3.70 1.57 -11.62
CA GLU A 744 -3.29 1.97 -10.28
C GLU A 744 -1.77 1.83 -10.06
N LYS A 745 -1.12 0.93 -10.81
CA LYS A 745 0.34 0.78 -10.80
C LYS A 745 1.06 2.06 -11.24
N LEU A 746 0.46 2.86 -12.14
CA LEU A 746 1.02 4.15 -12.56
C LEU A 746 0.96 5.20 -11.44
N LEU A 747 -0.02 5.09 -10.52
CA LEU A 747 -0.08 5.95 -9.33
C LEU A 747 1.04 5.62 -8.33
N ALA A 748 1.44 4.34 -8.23
CA ALA A 748 2.60 3.94 -7.44
C ALA A 748 3.89 4.56 -8.01
N ILE A 749 4.06 4.50 -9.34
CA ILE A 749 5.22 5.00 -10.10
C ILE A 749 5.34 6.53 -9.99
N SER A 750 4.21 7.24 -10.14
CA SER A 750 4.19 8.71 -10.09
C SER A 750 4.30 9.27 -8.67
N GLY A 751 4.13 8.45 -7.64
CA GLY A 751 4.01 8.92 -6.26
C GLY A 751 2.69 9.66 -5.98
N ALA A 752 1.77 9.72 -6.95
CA ALA A 752 0.42 10.27 -6.85
C ALA A 752 -0.54 9.28 -6.16
N ARG A 753 -0.11 8.76 -5.00
CA ARG A 753 -0.87 7.82 -4.17
C ARG A 753 -1.31 8.46 -2.86
N LEU A 754 -2.54 8.15 -2.47
CA LEU A 754 -3.15 8.59 -1.22
C LEU A 754 -3.19 7.48 -0.16
N GLY A 755 -3.04 6.21 -0.57
CA GLY A 755 -2.95 5.07 0.37
C GLY A 755 -1.67 5.09 1.20
N THR A 756 -1.67 4.38 2.34
CA THR A 756 -0.51 4.25 3.23
C THR A 756 -0.36 2.84 3.78
N TRP A 757 0.79 2.56 4.39
CA TRP A 757 1.08 1.28 5.03
C TRP A 757 0.87 1.39 6.54
N LEU A 758 -0.10 0.63 7.07
CA LEU A 758 -0.47 0.63 8.48
C LEU A 758 -0.17 -0.73 9.15
N PRO A 759 -0.02 -0.76 10.49
CA PRO A 759 0.23 -1.99 11.25
C PRO A 759 -0.80 -3.07 10.95
N ASN A 760 -0.31 -4.29 10.72
CA ASN A 760 -1.16 -5.44 10.48
C ASN A 760 -1.50 -6.16 11.80
N PRO A 761 -2.78 -6.21 12.22
CA PRO A 761 -3.18 -6.95 13.42
C PRO A 761 -2.85 -8.44 13.35
N ARG A 762 -2.93 -9.07 12.17
CA ARG A 762 -2.69 -10.51 11.98
C ARG A 762 -1.25 -10.88 12.27
N PHE A 763 -0.34 -10.01 11.87
CA PHE A 763 1.08 -10.14 12.21
C PHE A 763 1.32 -10.12 13.73
N VAL A 764 0.63 -9.25 14.46
CA VAL A 764 0.74 -9.16 15.93
C VAL A 764 0.11 -10.38 16.61
N ALA A 765 -1.02 -10.87 16.09
CA ALA A 765 -1.67 -12.09 16.56
C ALA A 765 -0.78 -13.32 16.36
N ASN A 766 -0.18 -13.47 15.18
CA ASN A 766 0.75 -14.57 14.89
C ASN A 766 1.99 -14.51 15.79
N LEU A 767 2.54 -13.32 16.03
CA LEU A 767 3.67 -13.13 16.94
C LEU A 767 3.32 -13.52 18.39
N ALA A 768 2.11 -13.21 18.85
CA ALA A 768 1.61 -13.62 20.16
C ALA A 768 1.33 -15.12 20.25
N GLY A 769 0.82 -15.74 19.18
CA GLY A 769 0.59 -17.18 19.08
C GLY A 769 1.88 -17.97 19.08
N ALA A 770 2.89 -17.53 18.32
CA ALA A 770 4.18 -18.22 18.22
C ALA A 770 4.93 -18.28 19.54
N GLU A 771 4.77 -17.27 20.40
CA GLU A 771 5.34 -17.26 21.75
C GLU A 771 4.73 -18.31 22.68
N LYS A 772 3.50 -18.77 22.39
CA LYS A 772 2.76 -19.75 23.18
C LYS A 772 2.64 -21.11 22.50
N ASP A 773 3.29 -21.29 21.36
CA ASP A 773 3.10 -22.44 20.47
C ASP A 773 1.63 -22.65 20.00
N GLU A 774 0.86 -21.56 19.95
CA GLU A 774 -0.59 -21.54 19.63
C GLU A 774 -0.91 -20.97 18.23
N CYS A 775 0.06 -20.84 17.31
CA CYS A 775 -0.26 -20.42 15.94
C CYS A 775 -1.19 -21.42 15.24
N ILE A 776 -2.04 -20.89 14.35
CA ILE A 776 -2.95 -21.69 13.50
C ILE A 776 -2.16 -22.66 12.62
N ASP A 777 -1.01 -22.23 12.10
CA ASP A 777 -0.07 -23.10 11.38
C ASP A 777 1.10 -23.48 12.33
N PRO A 778 1.31 -24.77 12.65
CA PRO A 778 2.44 -25.22 13.46
C PRO A 778 3.81 -24.85 12.89
N ALA A 779 3.94 -24.64 11.57
CA ALA A 779 5.16 -24.17 10.95
C ALA A 779 5.49 -22.71 11.31
N ASP A 780 4.46 -21.89 11.59
CA ASP A 780 4.61 -20.49 12.00
C ASP A 780 5.09 -20.34 13.45
N ASN A 781 4.89 -21.33 14.32
CA ASN A 781 5.46 -21.34 15.68
C ASN A 781 7.01 -21.33 15.64
N LYS A 782 7.59 -22.06 14.69
CA LYS A 782 9.05 -22.20 14.53
C LYS A 782 9.67 -21.08 13.70
N ARG A 783 8.87 -20.12 13.21
CA ARG A 783 9.32 -19.04 12.34
C ARG A 783 10.06 -17.96 13.14
N PRO A 784 11.10 -17.33 12.57
CA PRO A 784 11.85 -16.30 13.26
C PRO A 784 11.09 -14.99 13.15
N TRP A 785 10.31 -14.63 14.17
CA TRP A 785 9.47 -13.44 14.11
C TRP A 785 10.22 -12.14 14.44
N PRO A 786 9.90 -11.00 13.80
CA PRO A 786 10.51 -9.72 14.10
C PRO A 786 9.96 -9.17 15.42
N ARG A 787 10.84 -8.81 16.35
CA ARG A 787 10.47 -8.32 17.68
C ARG A 787 10.02 -6.84 17.74
N SER A 788 9.67 -6.21 16.61
CA SER A 788 9.20 -4.80 16.54
C SER A 788 8.48 -4.48 15.23
N LEU A 789 7.75 -3.36 15.18
CA LEU A 789 7.26 -2.74 13.94
C LEU A 789 8.41 -2.07 13.14
N PRO A 790 8.29 -1.93 11.82
CA PRO A 790 9.35 -1.32 11.01
C PRO A 790 9.50 0.16 11.37
N ALA A 791 10.73 0.59 11.64
CA ALA A 791 11.01 1.99 11.93
C ALA A 791 10.85 2.90 10.70
N VAL A 792 11.06 2.34 9.50
CA VAL A 792 10.97 3.04 8.21
C VAL A 792 10.30 2.12 7.19
N ARG A 793 9.39 2.66 6.37
CA ARG A 793 8.88 1.98 5.17
C ARG A 793 9.82 2.30 4.01
N GLY A 794 10.97 1.62 3.99
CA GLY A 794 11.99 1.80 2.94
C GLY A 794 11.59 1.15 1.62
N ALA A 795 12.43 1.27 0.59
CA ALA A 795 12.13 0.85 -0.79
C ALA A 795 11.52 -0.54 -0.98
N GLY A 796 11.78 -1.49 -0.08
CA GLY A 796 11.10 -2.81 -0.12
C GLY A 796 9.58 -2.69 -0.14
N TYR A 797 8.98 -1.73 0.59
CA TYR A 797 7.53 -1.51 0.54
C TYR A 797 7.07 -0.87 -0.78
N TYR A 798 7.94 -0.12 -1.46
CA TYR A 798 7.64 0.52 -2.75
C TYR A 798 7.60 -0.52 -3.85
N TYR A 799 8.58 -1.42 -3.88
CA TYR A 799 8.57 -2.56 -4.80
C TYR A 799 7.42 -3.52 -4.53
N ARG A 800 7.08 -3.76 -3.25
CA ARG A 800 5.89 -4.54 -2.90
C ARG A 800 4.62 -3.90 -3.46
N GLU A 801 4.51 -2.59 -3.33
CA GLU A 801 3.38 -1.83 -3.87
C GLU A 801 3.30 -1.90 -5.41
N LEU A 802 4.43 -1.71 -6.11
CA LEU A 802 4.53 -1.78 -7.57
C LEU A 802 4.17 -3.17 -8.13
N LEU A 803 4.63 -4.23 -7.44
CA LEU A 803 4.42 -5.61 -7.84
C LEU A 803 3.10 -6.21 -7.30
N GLY A 804 2.37 -5.48 -6.44
CA GLY A 804 1.13 -5.95 -5.82
C GLY A 804 1.32 -7.02 -4.73
N PHE A 805 2.48 -7.06 -4.08
CA PHE A 805 2.82 -8.03 -3.03
C PHE A 805 2.28 -7.62 -1.66
N ASN A 806 0.98 -7.88 -1.47
CA ASN A 806 0.21 -7.54 -0.27
C ASN A 806 -0.13 -8.78 0.59
N TYR A 807 0.87 -9.41 1.20
CA TYR A 807 0.65 -10.60 2.04
C TYR A 807 -0.12 -10.30 3.33
N SER A 808 -1.02 -11.21 3.70
CA SER A 808 -1.84 -11.21 4.93
C SER A 808 -1.03 -11.32 6.22
N ASP A 809 0.18 -11.86 6.17
CA ASP A 809 1.09 -12.07 7.31
C ASP A 809 2.21 -11.00 7.37
N GLY A 810 2.18 -10.01 6.49
CA GLY A 810 3.16 -8.93 6.46
C GLY A 810 3.08 -8.03 7.68
N ARG A 811 4.21 -7.44 8.10
CA ARG A 811 4.27 -6.50 9.26
C ARG A 811 3.33 -5.31 9.13
N LEU A 812 3.14 -4.83 7.90
CA LEU A 812 2.22 -3.76 7.53
C LEU A 812 1.37 -4.24 6.35
N VAL A 813 0.15 -3.72 6.30
CA VAL A 813 -0.80 -3.87 5.18
C VAL A 813 -1.01 -2.52 4.50
N GLN A 814 -1.29 -2.57 3.20
CA GLN A 814 -1.60 -1.37 2.42
C GLN A 814 -3.08 -1.02 2.60
N VAL A 815 -3.36 0.17 3.14
CA VAL A 815 -4.69 0.66 3.48
C VAL A 815 -5.05 1.85 2.59
N THR A 816 -6.29 1.85 2.08
CA THR A 816 -6.81 2.75 1.04
C THR A 816 -8.27 3.11 1.32
N ASP A 817 -8.92 3.86 0.40
CA ASP A 817 -10.31 4.31 0.55
C ASP A 817 -11.28 3.17 0.93
N GLY A 818 -12.19 3.44 1.87
CA GLY A 818 -13.19 2.47 2.31
C GLY A 818 -14.11 2.00 1.19
N GLY A 819 -14.39 2.85 0.20
CA GLY A 819 -15.19 2.52 -0.98
C GLY A 819 -14.60 1.43 -1.86
N HIS A 820 -13.30 1.11 -1.70
CA HIS A 820 -12.65 -0.06 -2.33
C HIS A 820 -13.09 -1.40 -1.73
N TYR A 821 -13.74 -1.39 -0.56
CA TYR A 821 -14.45 -2.53 0.03
C TYR A 821 -15.97 -2.30 -0.05
N GLU A 822 -16.47 -1.22 0.56
CA GLU A 822 -17.91 -0.89 0.65
C GLU A 822 -18.09 0.63 0.87
N ASN A 823 -18.94 1.31 0.08
CA ASN A 823 -18.95 2.78 0.00
C ASN A 823 -19.90 3.48 0.98
N LEU A 824 -20.89 2.80 1.55
CA LEU A 824 -21.91 3.37 2.43
C LEU A 824 -21.48 3.38 3.90
N GLY A 825 -20.63 2.44 4.32
CA GLY A 825 -20.35 2.17 5.73
C GLY A 825 -21.45 1.32 6.39
N LEU A 826 -22.38 0.78 5.60
CA LEU A 826 -23.52 -0.01 6.07
C LEU A 826 -23.06 -1.37 6.61
N VAL A 827 -22.15 -2.05 5.93
CA VAL A 827 -21.65 -3.37 6.35
C VAL A 827 -20.97 -3.27 7.72
N GLU A 828 -20.24 -2.19 7.99
CA GLU A 828 -19.60 -1.97 9.29
C GLU A 828 -20.60 -1.64 10.42
N ALA A 829 -21.75 -1.02 10.11
CA ALA A 829 -22.84 -0.83 11.08
C ALA A 829 -23.51 -2.17 11.40
N LEU A 830 -23.80 -2.96 10.36
CA LEU A 830 -24.40 -4.28 10.52
C LEU A 830 -23.50 -5.22 11.33
N ARG A 831 -22.18 -5.19 11.08
CA ARG A 831 -21.16 -5.94 11.83
C ARG A 831 -21.15 -5.62 13.33
N ARG A 832 -21.57 -4.41 13.70
CA ARG A 832 -21.74 -3.94 15.09
C ARG A 832 -23.12 -4.21 15.67
N ARG A 833 -23.98 -4.96 14.97
CA ARG A 833 -25.35 -5.32 15.36
C ARG A 833 -26.24 -4.08 15.54
N SER A 834 -26.00 -3.04 14.75
CA SER A 834 -26.83 -1.82 14.76
C SER A 834 -28.22 -2.12 14.18
N ARG A 835 -29.27 -1.96 15.00
CA ARG A 835 -30.65 -2.29 14.62
C ARG A 835 -31.46 -1.08 14.18
N LEU A 836 -30.95 0.14 14.37
CA LEU A 836 -31.52 1.35 13.79
C LEU A 836 -30.39 2.09 13.07
N ILE A 837 -30.41 2.07 11.74
CA ILE A 837 -29.34 2.61 10.91
C ILE A 837 -29.88 3.74 10.05
N PHE A 838 -29.28 4.92 10.17
CA PHE A 838 -29.43 6.02 9.21
C PHE A 838 -28.31 5.92 8.19
N CYS A 839 -28.62 5.50 6.97
CA CYS A 839 -27.63 5.40 5.90
C CYS A 839 -27.79 6.57 4.93
N VAL A 840 -26.78 7.45 4.88
CA VAL A 840 -26.75 8.62 4.02
C VAL A 840 -25.87 8.36 2.82
N ASP A 841 -26.50 8.20 1.66
CA ASP A 841 -25.82 7.97 0.39
C ASP A 841 -25.70 9.25 -0.46
N GLY A 842 -24.52 9.84 -0.38
CA GLY A 842 -24.02 10.89 -1.27
C GLY A 842 -23.20 10.36 -2.46
N GLY A 843 -23.28 9.06 -2.75
CA GLY A 843 -22.66 8.41 -3.90
C GLY A 843 -23.20 8.93 -5.24
N GLY A 844 -22.30 9.01 -6.22
CA GLY A 844 -22.56 9.52 -7.57
C GLY A 844 -23.04 8.43 -8.54
N ASP A 845 -23.69 7.38 -8.04
CA ASP A 845 -24.21 6.27 -8.84
C ASP A 845 -25.06 6.80 -10.00
N THR A 846 -24.91 6.19 -11.18
CA THR A 846 -25.66 6.56 -12.38
C THR A 846 -27.12 6.08 -12.27
N PRO A 847 -28.10 6.98 -12.35
CA PRO A 847 -29.51 6.60 -12.42
C PRO A 847 -29.81 5.60 -13.53
N PRO A 848 -30.83 4.72 -13.37
CA PRO A 848 -31.72 4.56 -12.21
C PRO A 848 -31.17 3.62 -11.12
N LEU A 849 -29.94 3.11 -11.27
CA LEU A 849 -29.41 2.01 -10.48
C LEU A 849 -28.75 2.50 -9.19
N ALA A 850 -29.17 1.97 -8.04
CA ALA A 850 -28.51 2.19 -6.75
C ALA A 850 -27.38 1.16 -6.55
N SER A 851 -26.34 1.20 -7.40
CA SER A 851 -25.26 0.21 -7.42
C SER A 851 -24.51 0.11 -6.09
N GLY A 852 -24.26 1.23 -5.41
CA GLY A 852 -23.59 1.26 -4.12
C GLY A 852 -24.39 0.55 -3.03
N LEU A 853 -25.72 0.72 -3.03
CA LEU A 853 -26.61 -0.02 -2.14
C LEU A 853 -26.64 -1.51 -2.48
N ALA A 854 -26.81 -1.87 -3.76
CA ALA A 854 -26.83 -3.27 -4.19
C ALA A 854 -25.54 -4.02 -3.80
N ASP A 855 -24.38 -3.37 -3.96
CA ASP A 855 -23.10 -3.91 -3.51
C ASP A 855 -23.04 -4.11 -1.99
N ALA A 856 -23.55 -3.14 -1.22
CA ALA A 856 -23.58 -3.23 0.24
C ALA A 856 -24.53 -4.34 0.74
N LEU A 857 -25.70 -4.50 0.09
CA LEU A 857 -26.66 -5.58 0.40
C LEU A 857 -26.06 -6.95 0.11
N ARG A 858 -25.49 -7.13 -1.09
CA ARG A 858 -24.78 -8.35 -1.47
C ARG A 858 -23.68 -8.67 -0.45
N LEU A 859 -22.85 -7.68 -0.11
CA LEU A 859 -21.74 -7.89 0.83
C LEU A 859 -22.24 -8.20 2.25
N ALA A 860 -23.31 -7.54 2.71
CA ALA A 860 -23.94 -7.84 4.00
C ALA A 860 -24.47 -9.29 4.08
N GLU A 861 -25.04 -9.80 3.00
CA GLU A 861 -25.52 -11.17 2.93
C GLU A 861 -24.36 -12.18 2.96
N TYR A 862 -23.36 -12.02 2.09
CA TYR A 862 -22.25 -12.98 2.00
C TYR A 862 -21.30 -12.93 3.21
N GLU A 863 -21.01 -11.75 3.75
CA GLU A 863 -20.06 -11.59 4.86
C GLU A 863 -20.70 -11.76 6.24
N LEU A 864 -21.97 -11.37 6.40
CA LEU A 864 -22.62 -11.28 7.70
C LEU A 864 -23.88 -12.14 7.81
N GLY A 865 -24.38 -12.73 6.72
CA GLY A 865 -25.67 -13.44 6.67
C GLY A 865 -26.87 -12.53 6.88
N VAL A 866 -26.72 -11.21 6.69
CA VAL A 866 -27.79 -10.22 6.91
C VAL A 866 -28.58 -10.02 5.62
N THR A 867 -29.90 -10.09 5.71
CA THR A 867 -30.82 -9.76 4.61
C THR A 867 -31.55 -8.45 4.90
N ILE A 868 -31.80 -7.66 3.86
CA ILE A 868 -32.54 -6.40 3.97
C ILE A 868 -33.60 -6.34 2.88
N THR A 869 -34.88 -6.22 3.29
CA THR A 869 -36.05 -6.18 2.40
C THR A 869 -36.70 -4.80 2.45
N PHE A 870 -37.08 -4.24 1.30
CA PHE A 870 -37.70 -2.91 1.19
C PHE A 870 -39.21 -2.95 0.94
N ASP A 871 -39.79 -4.14 0.83
CA ASP A 871 -41.21 -4.35 0.52
C ASP A 871 -42.11 -4.22 1.76
N ASP A 872 -41.54 -4.30 2.96
CA ASP A 872 -42.26 -4.29 4.24
C ASP A 872 -42.81 -2.92 4.66
N PHE A 873 -42.42 -1.84 3.96
CA PHE A 873 -42.80 -0.47 4.28
C PHE A 873 -43.47 0.23 3.08
N PRO A 874 -44.78 0.01 2.87
CA PRO A 874 -45.53 0.63 1.78
C PRO A 874 -45.37 2.15 1.77
N GLY A 875 -45.02 2.68 0.61
CA GLY A 875 -44.76 4.11 0.43
C GLY A 875 -43.33 4.56 0.77
N TYR A 876 -42.46 3.72 1.34
CA TYR A 876 -41.02 3.98 1.47
C TYR A 876 -40.18 2.95 0.73
N SER A 877 -40.67 2.54 -0.45
CA SER A 877 -40.03 1.52 -1.27
C SER A 877 -38.76 2.05 -1.94
N LEU A 878 -37.87 1.15 -2.35
CA LEU A 878 -36.68 1.55 -3.10
C LEU A 878 -37.04 2.19 -4.46
N ARG A 879 -38.18 1.80 -5.05
CA ARG A 879 -38.67 2.35 -6.33
C ARG A 879 -39.00 3.84 -6.25
N ASP A 880 -39.38 4.34 -5.07
CA ASP A 880 -39.70 5.76 -4.87
C ASP A 880 -38.47 6.68 -5.02
N LEU A 881 -37.25 6.12 -4.97
CA LEU A 881 -36.00 6.83 -5.22
C LEU A 881 -35.64 6.93 -6.72
N THR A 882 -36.36 6.23 -7.59
CA THR A 882 -36.01 6.13 -9.01
C THR A 882 -36.30 7.45 -9.72
N PRO A 883 -35.34 8.04 -10.46
CA PRO A 883 -35.62 9.19 -11.31
C PRO A 883 -36.69 8.87 -12.36
N GLY A 884 -37.67 9.77 -12.50
CA GLY A 884 -38.87 9.57 -13.32
C GLY A 884 -40.07 9.01 -12.55
N ALA A 885 -39.91 8.57 -11.29
CA ALA A 885 -41.02 8.10 -10.46
C ALA A 885 -41.79 9.22 -9.74
N GLY A 886 -41.25 10.44 -9.71
CA GLY A 886 -41.88 11.60 -9.10
C GLY A 886 -43.00 12.20 -9.96
N GLU A 887 -43.94 12.90 -9.33
CA GLU A 887 -44.95 13.65 -10.06
C GLU A 887 -44.32 14.81 -10.85
N PRO A 888 -44.55 14.92 -12.16
CA PRO A 888 -44.00 16.01 -12.95
C PRO A 888 -44.69 17.34 -12.64
N PHE A 889 -43.98 18.44 -12.90
CA PHE A 889 -44.59 19.76 -12.96
C PHE A 889 -45.62 19.84 -14.11
N LYS A 890 -46.49 20.85 -14.10
CA LYS A 890 -47.47 21.04 -15.17
C LYS A 890 -46.76 21.38 -16.49
N LYS A 891 -47.29 20.93 -17.63
CA LYS A 891 -46.79 21.36 -18.95
C LYS A 891 -46.91 22.89 -19.04
N GLY A 892 -45.80 23.57 -19.33
CA GLY A 892 -45.69 25.04 -19.33
C GLY A 892 -44.99 25.62 -18.10
N ASP A 893 -44.77 24.83 -17.05
CA ASP A 893 -43.96 25.22 -15.90
C ASP A 893 -42.45 25.22 -16.28
N PRO A 894 -41.65 26.22 -15.83
CA PRO A 894 -40.20 26.26 -16.08
C PRO A 894 -39.45 24.98 -15.67
N PHE A 895 -39.94 24.29 -14.64
CA PHE A 895 -39.34 23.06 -14.11
C PHE A 895 -39.87 21.78 -14.76
N TYR A 896 -40.74 21.87 -15.78
CA TYR A 896 -41.24 20.70 -16.51
C TYR A 896 -40.11 19.86 -17.14
N SER A 897 -38.99 20.51 -17.51
CA SER A 897 -37.79 19.87 -18.04
C SER A 897 -37.15 18.85 -17.08
N LEU A 898 -37.47 18.92 -15.78
CA LEU A 898 -36.94 18.01 -14.77
C LEU A 898 -37.71 16.69 -14.64
N LYS A 899 -38.84 16.52 -15.35
CA LYS A 899 -39.75 15.36 -15.20
C LYS A 899 -39.06 13.99 -15.15
N ASP A 900 -38.05 13.75 -15.99
CA ASP A 900 -37.37 12.45 -16.11
C ASP A 900 -36.30 12.25 -15.01
N ARG A 901 -36.02 13.31 -14.24
CA ARG A 901 -35.03 13.34 -13.16
C ARG A 901 -35.68 13.32 -11.77
N LEU A 902 -36.98 13.59 -11.68
CA LEU A 902 -37.70 13.67 -10.41
C LEU A 902 -37.96 12.27 -9.83
N ALA A 903 -37.46 12.03 -8.63
CA ALA A 903 -37.88 10.94 -7.76
C ALA A 903 -39.07 11.39 -6.90
N LYS A 904 -39.80 10.42 -6.33
CA LYS A 904 -40.95 10.70 -5.46
C LYS A 904 -40.51 11.19 -4.08
N ARG A 905 -39.36 10.72 -3.60
CA ARG A 905 -38.76 11.09 -2.31
C ARG A 905 -37.27 10.74 -2.29
N THR A 906 -36.58 11.16 -1.23
CA THR A 906 -35.15 10.85 -1.03
C THR A 906 -34.91 9.73 -0.04
N VAL A 907 -35.96 9.09 0.51
CA VAL A 907 -35.88 8.12 1.62
C VAL A 907 -36.58 6.81 1.28
N ALA A 908 -35.91 5.70 1.54
CA ALA A 908 -36.46 4.35 1.54
C ALA A 908 -36.22 3.67 2.90
N VAL A 909 -37.08 2.72 3.26
CA VAL A 909 -36.98 1.99 4.52
C VAL A 909 -36.84 0.50 4.25
N GLY A 910 -35.82 -0.12 4.84
CA GLY A 910 -35.58 -1.55 4.77
C GLY A 910 -35.72 -2.23 6.13
N LEU A 911 -36.27 -3.45 6.14
CA LEU A 911 -36.27 -4.35 7.29
C LEU A 911 -34.94 -5.13 7.31
N ILE A 912 -34.16 -4.98 8.36
CA ILE A 912 -32.91 -5.72 8.56
C ILE A 912 -33.23 -7.02 9.29
N THR A 913 -32.76 -8.15 8.77
CA THR A 913 -32.84 -9.46 9.45
C THR A 913 -31.44 -10.04 9.64
N TYR A 914 -31.06 -10.26 10.89
CA TYR A 914 -29.79 -10.83 11.30
C TYR A 914 -29.85 -12.37 11.42
N PRO A 915 -28.75 -13.09 11.13
CA PRO A 915 -28.68 -14.54 11.35
C PRO A 915 -28.39 -14.87 12.82
N ALA A 916 -28.51 -16.16 13.17
CA ALA A 916 -28.20 -16.65 14.51
C ALA A 916 -26.74 -16.39 14.92
N ALA A 917 -25.80 -16.49 13.98
CA ALA A 917 -24.39 -16.15 14.15
C ALA A 917 -24.12 -14.73 14.66
N SER A 918 -25.06 -13.80 14.51
CA SER A 918 -24.95 -12.46 15.11
C SER A 918 -24.87 -12.50 16.64
N GLY A 919 -25.38 -13.57 17.26
CA GLY A 919 -25.49 -13.69 18.72
C GLY A 919 -26.64 -12.86 19.32
N LEU A 920 -27.52 -12.32 18.48
CA LEU A 920 -28.77 -11.68 18.90
C LEU A 920 -29.85 -12.72 19.22
N THR A 921 -30.70 -12.44 20.20
CA THR A 921 -31.90 -13.26 20.47
C THR A 921 -32.89 -13.14 19.30
N GLU A 922 -33.84 -14.07 19.19
CA GLU A 922 -34.81 -14.07 18.07
C GLU A 922 -35.59 -12.74 17.99
N GLU A 923 -35.91 -12.13 19.13
CA GLU A 923 -36.62 -10.85 19.22
C GLU A 923 -35.72 -9.67 18.82
N GLU A 924 -34.41 -9.80 18.99
CA GLU A 924 -33.43 -8.77 18.67
C GLU A 924 -32.91 -8.87 17.23
N ARG A 925 -33.17 -9.96 16.49
CA ARG A 925 -32.64 -10.15 15.13
C ARG A 925 -33.24 -9.24 14.07
N ARG A 926 -34.21 -8.41 14.43
CA ARG A 926 -34.85 -7.46 13.51
C ARG A 926 -34.42 -6.02 13.76
N GLY A 927 -34.25 -5.27 12.69
CA GLY A 927 -33.86 -3.86 12.71
C GLY A 927 -34.45 -3.07 11.55
N VAL A 928 -34.23 -1.76 11.56
CA VAL A 928 -34.70 -0.83 10.54
C VAL A 928 -33.51 -0.09 9.92
N LEU A 929 -33.43 -0.14 8.59
CA LEU A 929 -32.57 0.69 7.78
C LEU A 929 -33.38 1.87 7.24
N ILE A 930 -33.01 3.09 7.61
CA ILE A 930 -33.50 4.32 6.97
C ILE A 930 -32.43 4.74 5.98
N PHE A 931 -32.66 4.41 4.71
CA PHE A 931 -31.74 4.71 3.61
C PHE A 931 -32.14 6.02 2.95
N THR A 932 -31.20 6.96 2.83
CA THR A 932 -31.40 8.22 2.13
C THR A 932 -30.45 8.32 0.94
N LYS A 933 -30.98 8.71 -0.22
CA LYS A 933 -30.23 8.86 -1.46
C LYS A 933 -30.32 10.29 -1.97
N ALA A 934 -29.19 10.82 -2.43
CA ALA A 934 -29.17 12.04 -3.22
C ALA A 934 -29.89 11.84 -4.57
N VAL A 935 -31.16 12.25 -4.63
CA VAL A 935 -32.03 12.28 -5.82
C VAL A 935 -32.87 13.56 -5.79
N LEU A 936 -33.27 14.04 -6.98
CA LEU A 936 -34.06 15.25 -7.10
C LEU A 936 -35.53 14.97 -6.76
N CYS A 937 -36.17 15.82 -5.96
CA CYS A 937 -37.61 15.73 -5.68
C CYS A 937 -38.32 17.02 -6.03
N ARG A 938 -39.63 16.92 -6.27
CA ARG A 938 -40.49 18.08 -6.57
C ARG A 938 -40.53 19.09 -5.42
N ASP A 939 -40.47 18.61 -4.18
CA ASP A 939 -40.56 19.43 -2.96
C ASP A 939 -39.29 20.24 -2.64
N PHE A 940 -38.35 20.32 -3.58
CA PHE A 940 -37.14 21.10 -3.40
C PHE A 940 -37.43 22.60 -3.57
N PRO A 941 -36.69 23.48 -2.88
CA PRO A 941 -36.89 24.92 -3.02
C PRO A 941 -36.58 25.37 -4.46
N GLU A 942 -37.27 26.40 -4.94
CA GLU A 942 -37.20 26.87 -6.33
C GLU A 942 -35.77 27.18 -6.80
N TRP A 943 -34.93 27.76 -5.93
CA TRP A 943 -33.54 28.05 -6.28
C TRP A 943 -32.73 26.76 -6.54
N LEU A 944 -33.00 25.68 -5.80
CA LEU A 944 -32.33 24.39 -5.96
C LEU A 944 -32.85 23.67 -7.21
N LEU A 945 -34.15 23.79 -7.50
CA LEU A 945 -34.74 23.32 -8.77
C LEU A 945 -34.16 24.07 -9.97
N THR A 946 -33.98 25.39 -9.85
CA THR A 946 -33.33 26.23 -10.87
C THR A 946 -31.88 25.82 -11.09
N TYR A 947 -31.14 25.57 -10.00
CA TYR A 947 -29.78 25.03 -10.07
C TYR A 947 -29.76 23.66 -10.78
N ALA A 948 -30.68 22.76 -10.43
CA ALA A 948 -30.79 21.44 -11.05
C ALA A 948 -31.16 21.52 -12.54
N ALA A 949 -32.04 22.45 -12.93
CA ALA A 949 -32.42 22.69 -14.32
C ALA A 949 -31.24 23.22 -15.14
N SER A 950 -30.42 24.08 -14.55
CA SER A 950 -29.24 24.66 -15.20
C SER A 950 -28.05 23.69 -15.24
N ASN A 951 -27.97 22.73 -14.31
CA ASN A 951 -26.89 21.77 -14.18
C ASN A 951 -27.40 20.33 -14.38
N GLY A 952 -27.26 19.82 -15.60
CA GLY A 952 -27.72 18.47 -15.96
C GLY A 952 -27.05 17.33 -15.20
N VAL A 953 -25.83 17.57 -14.68
CA VAL A 953 -25.06 16.57 -13.93
C VAL A 953 -25.56 16.41 -12.50
N PHE A 954 -26.05 17.48 -11.86
CA PHE A 954 -26.51 17.45 -10.46
C PHE A 954 -27.64 16.42 -10.25
N PRO A 955 -27.64 15.60 -9.18
CA PRO A 955 -26.69 15.51 -8.08
C PRO A 955 -25.55 14.49 -8.27
N HIS A 956 -25.14 14.19 -9.51
CA HIS A 956 -24.18 13.15 -9.87
C HIS A 956 -22.81 13.66 -10.31
N ASP A 957 -22.38 14.86 -9.85
CA ASP A 957 -21.01 15.36 -10.09
C ASP A 957 -19.99 14.29 -9.70
N PRO A 958 -18.96 13.99 -10.50
CA PRO A 958 -18.10 12.83 -10.28
C PRO A 958 -17.21 12.98 -9.04
N THR A 959 -16.86 11.89 -8.38
CA THR A 959 -15.95 11.89 -7.22
C THR A 959 -14.54 12.41 -7.55
N SER A 960 -14.16 12.49 -8.83
CA SER A 960 -12.91 13.14 -9.25
C SER A 960 -12.96 14.66 -9.16
N ASP A 961 -14.14 15.27 -9.12
CA ASP A 961 -14.30 16.70 -8.89
C ASP A 961 -14.16 17.00 -7.39
N GLN A 962 -13.08 17.69 -7.04
CA GLN A 962 -12.75 18.10 -5.69
C GLN A 962 -12.64 19.63 -5.56
N TRP A 963 -13.05 20.38 -6.59
CA TRP A 963 -12.99 21.85 -6.66
C TRP A 963 -14.39 22.45 -6.66
N PHE A 964 -15.18 22.11 -5.64
CA PHE A 964 -16.55 22.59 -5.53
C PHE A 964 -16.59 24.12 -5.43
N ASN A 965 -17.36 24.73 -6.32
CA ASN A 965 -17.68 26.15 -6.22
C ASN A 965 -18.81 26.40 -5.20
N GLU A 966 -19.09 27.68 -4.94
CA GLU A 966 -20.10 28.09 -3.96
C GLU A 966 -21.50 27.52 -4.28
N GLY A 967 -21.91 27.55 -5.55
CA GLY A 967 -23.21 27.03 -5.98
C GLY A 967 -23.33 25.52 -5.82
N GLN A 968 -22.29 24.76 -6.18
CA GLN A 968 -22.24 23.31 -5.93
C GLN A 968 -22.32 23.02 -4.43
N PHE A 969 -21.52 23.71 -3.61
CA PHE A 969 -21.54 23.56 -2.16
C PHE A 969 -22.94 23.80 -1.58
N ALA A 970 -23.54 24.94 -1.92
CA ALA A 970 -24.87 25.33 -1.43
C ALA A 970 -25.93 24.29 -1.83
N ALA A 971 -25.95 23.90 -3.11
CA ALA A 971 -26.93 22.95 -3.64
C ALA A 971 -26.84 21.57 -2.96
N TYR A 972 -25.63 21.03 -2.81
CA TYR A 972 -25.43 19.72 -2.19
C TYR A 972 -25.68 19.71 -0.68
N THR A 973 -25.31 20.78 0.04
CA THR A 973 -25.64 20.90 1.46
C THR A 973 -27.15 21.05 1.67
N GLU A 974 -27.85 21.87 0.88
CA GLU A 974 -29.30 22.02 1.01
C GLU A 974 -30.03 20.70 0.68
N MET A 975 -29.60 19.99 -0.37
CA MET A 975 -30.09 18.64 -0.65
C MET A 975 -29.91 17.73 0.57
N GLY A 976 -28.74 17.75 1.21
CA GLY A 976 -28.48 17.02 2.45
C GLY A 976 -29.46 17.39 3.57
N ARG A 977 -29.79 18.68 3.75
CA ARG A 977 -30.80 19.10 4.74
C ARG A 977 -32.18 18.56 4.40
N ILE A 978 -32.59 18.61 3.14
CA ILE A 978 -33.89 18.05 2.71
C ILE A 978 -33.93 16.54 2.98
N MET A 979 -32.86 15.81 2.65
CA MET A 979 -32.73 14.38 2.96
C MET A 979 -32.84 14.10 4.46
N GLY A 980 -32.16 14.90 5.29
CA GLY A 980 -32.23 14.81 6.75
C GLY A 980 -33.66 15.05 7.28
N ARG A 981 -34.34 16.10 6.79
CA ARG A 981 -35.74 16.39 7.15
C ARG A 981 -36.68 15.25 6.77
N GLN A 982 -36.53 14.68 5.57
CA GLN A 982 -37.37 13.54 5.15
C GLN A 982 -37.08 12.28 5.99
N ALA A 983 -35.82 12.02 6.36
CA ALA A 983 -35.47 10.92 7.25
C ALA A 983 -36.10 11.09 8.64
N LEU A 984 -36.08 12.31 9.19
CA LEU A 984 -36.71 12.61 10.49
C LEU A 984 -38.23 12.45 10.44
N LYS A 985 -38.90 12.90 9.38
CA LYS A 985 -40.33 12.64 9.16
C LYS A 985 -40.64 11.14 9.11
N CYS A 986 -39.76 10.35 8.49
CA CYS A 986 -39.87 8.90 8.48
C CYS A 986 -39.73 8.29 9.89
N VAL A 987 -38.77 8.78 10.69
CA VAL A 987 -38.61 8.36 12.10
C VAL A 987 -39.87 8.64 12.91
N GLU A 988 -40.45 9.83 12.78
CA GLU A 988 -41.69 10.21 13.47
C GLU A 988 -42.84 9.25 13.11
N PHE A 989 -42.97 8.94 11.82
CA PHE A 989 -43.94 7.97 11.33
C PHE A 989 -43.72 6.58 11.95
N LEU A 990 -42.49 6.05 11.84
CA LEU A 990 -42.13 4.72 12.38
C LEU A 990 -42.26 4.62 13.90
N THR A 991 -42.06 5.73 14.60
CA THR A 991 -42.25 5.82 16.06
C THR A 991 -43.74 5.77 16.40
N LYS A 992 -44.59 6.51 15.67
CA LYS A 992 -46.06 6.49 15.87
C LYS A 992 -46.67 5.11 15.64
N VAL A 993 -46.16 4.35 14.66
CA VAL A 993 -46.64 2.98 14.37
C VAL A 993 -45.93 1.89 15.20
N GLY A 994 -45.04 2.26 16.13
CA GLY A 994 -44.32 1.32 17.01
C GLY A 994 -43.24 0.44 16.34
N LYS A 995 -43.02 0.59 15.02
CA LYS A 995 -42.11 -0.27 14.24
C LYS A 995 -40.63 0.05 14.43
N ILE A 996 -40.28 1.21 14.99
CA ILE A 996 -38.87 1.61 15.19
C ILE A 996 -38.11 0.73 16.21
N SER A 997 -38.82 0.06 17.12
CA SER A 997 -38.22 -0.68 18.24
C SER A 997 -38.28 -2.20 18.07
N ASN A 998 -39.32 -2.69 17.40
CA ASN A 998 -39.49 -4.10 17.10
C ASN A 998 -40.25 -4.23 15.77
N PRO A 999 -39.55 -4.17 14.63
CA PRO A 999 -40.20 -4.26 13.33
C PRO A 999 -40.62 -5.72 13.10
N THR A 1000 -41.87 -6.06 13.39
CA THR A 1000 -42.46 -7.37 13.06
C THR A 1000 -43.01 -7.40 11.62
N ALA A 1001 -42.83 -8.50 10.89
CA ALA A 1001 -43.58 -8.79 9.66
C ALA A 1001 -44.97 -9.39 9.98
N PRO A 1002 -46.01 -9.22 9.14
CA PRO A 1002 -46.62 -7.99 8.66
C PRO A 1002 -48.01 -7.77 9.30
N ASP A 1003 -48.18 -6.70 10.08
CA ASP A 1003 -49.51 -6.07 10.27
C ASP A 1003 -49.71 -5.09 9.09
N LEU A 1004 -49.79 -5.62 7.87
CA LEU A 1004 -49.95 -4.82 6.63
C LEU A 1004 -51.25 -4.01 6.65
N GLU A 1005 -52.30 -4.49 7.33
CA GLU A 1005 -53.60 -3.80 7.43
C GLU A 1005 -53.53 -2.48 8.22
N LYS A 1006 -52.66 -2.37 9.24
CA LYS A 1006 -52.54 -1.14 10.04
C LYS A 1006 -51.76 -0.03 9.32
N LEU A 1007 -50.88 -0.36 8.38
CA LEU A 1007 -50.14 0.63 7.60
C LEU A 1007 -51.01 1.32 6.54
N CYS A 1008 -52.07 0.64 6.04
CA CYS A 1008 -52.99 1.17 5.04
C CYS A 1008 -54.24 1.87 5.64
N GLY A 1009 -54.58 1.66 6.91
CA GLY A 1009 -55.86 2.06 7.52
C GLY A 1009 -56.12 3.57 7.73
N ALA A 1010 -55.26 4.49 7.26
CA ALA A 1010 -55.44 5.93 7.47
C ALA A 1010 -56.06 6.69 6.27
N LYS A 1011 -56.41 6.03 5.16
CA LYS A 1011 -57.16 6.66 4.06
C LYS A 1011 -58.21 5.70 3.50
N GLY A 1012 -59.44 5.83 4.00
CA GLY A 1012 -60.58 5.06 3.53
C GLY A 1012 -61.87 5.30 4.30
N ARG A 1013 -62.19 6.56 4.66
CA ARG A 1013 -63.59 6.97 4.87
C ARG A 1013 -64.02 7.75 3.65
N THR A 1014 -64.42 7.04 2.61
CA THR A 1014 -65.30 7.57 1.57
C THR A 1014 -66.61 7.95 2.26
N ALA A 1015 -66.94 9.24 2.24
CA ALA A 1015 -68.28 9.69 2.51
C ALA A 1015 -69.19 9.11 1.41
N GLU A 1016 -70.11 8.23 1.79
CA GLU A 1016 -71.30 7.97 0.99
C GLU A 1016 -72.18 9.22 1.00
N PRO A 1017 -72.76 9.63 -0.15
CA PRO A 1017 -73.78 10.65 -0.17
C PRO A 1017 -75.09 10.05 0.35
N ALA A 1018 -75.66 10.67 1.38
CA ALA A 1018 -77.03 10.37 1.80
C ALA A 1018 -78.01 10.77 0.68
N LEU A 1019 -78.63 9.77 0.08
CA LEU A 1019 -79.90 9.87 -0.64
C LEU A 1019 -80.89 9.03 0.15
N GLY A 1020 -81.84 9.72 0.80
CA GLY A 1020 -82.84 9.19 1.72
C GLY A 1020 -83.34 10.32 2.61
#